data_AF-A0A971FIH7-F1
#
_entry.id   AF-A0A971FIH7-F1
#
_cell.length_a   1.000
_cell.length_b   1.000
_cell.length_c   1.000
_cell.angle_alpha   90.00
_cell.angle_beta   90.00
_cell.angle_gamma   90.00
#
_symmetry.space_group_name_H-M   'P 1'
#
loop_
_entity.id
_entity.type
_entity.pdbx_description
1 polymer ?
#
loop_
_entity_poly.entity_id
_entity_poly.type
_entity_poly.pdbx_seq_one_letter_code
_entity_poly.pdbx_strand_id
1 'polypeptide(L)'
;MSVLLLALTTLLFPAAPNPVLPGAADVGVLQHAGVYYLMGVGTSGGMYSSRDLVHWSGPKHAFSMNNAWATGPAAADNEIHACDMVLYNGAFYLYWSVNHGPLRQIGHAVADTPQGPYREPVTELPFDGRIDPQCFQDDDGHLYFYTVKFYLSNIIFGQAMHTPWQLTEQFHLLLIPRLASWETMDTPVTFINEGPFVVKYRDRYYLIYNANHTGGEYGNYALGVAEADSPLGFRNSGKYPFPVVRSNHDLKHVGVTIPENLPEIKNAGQPNLVRGPNGIEWWLVYFADRDRRSQYIDRAHFFGTELFIEGPTCPETPGYHPSPARPSFRDLFDGAGGIETRWDLDGAWSVKDGELHLTSAGETTTARANIPGSRCYVLETVIQYRGDGSGRFGVVAWDKGRNSSLIIGLDRKQNTVFHELRQGKHTRERSLPLPADFNWDGPHRLRVENNDSVFKVYLGAVLLDMLHAPVKGHGPGTAGLFAEGCNASFDSFMLTRGWDEWGRNIRGWRTPPGRHVHGRDKGLTLVAGQSAFKGDALRCYEFSTQIQGKASGGIYPVYLDDANYLRLSVNEDFTEIKTDGKHHGQALEKRTFPIRPRIHRAHDASENGNNLRIVKLQDKVILFAEGLELGEIPGHWPDARVGLFAGDGPCIFNGITVYELP
;
A
#
# COMPACT_ATOMS: atom_id res chain seq x y z
N MET A 1 1.48 31.34 -49.73
CA MET A 1 1.16 31.53 -48.30
C MET A 1 0.17 30.45 -47.90
N SER A 2 0.66 29.38 -47.30
CA SER A 2 -0.19 28.37 -46.66
C SER A 2 0.23 28.31 -45.21
N VAL A 3 -0.65 28.76 -44.33
CA VAL A 3 -0.47 28.80 -42.89
C VAL A 3 -0.51 27.36 -42.39
N LEU A 4 0.62 26.87 -41.89
CA LEU A 4 0.71 25.58 -41.20
C LEU A 4 0.14 25.80 -39.80
N LEU A 5 -1.08 25.32 -39.56
CA LEU A 5 -1.67 25.28 -38.22
C LEU A 5 -0.88 24.26 -37.39
N LEU A 6 -0.07 24.74 -36.43
CA LEU A 6 0.49 23.88 -35.39
C LEU A 6 -0.67 23.31 -34.57
N ALA A 7 -0.96 22.03 -34.75
CA ALA A 7 -1.74 21.29 -33.77
C ALA A 7 -0.88 21.17 -32.51
N LEU A 8 -1.19 21.99 -31.48
CA LEU A 8 -0.77 21.68 -30.12
C LEU A 8 -1.40 20.34 -29.76
N THR A 9 -0.63 19.26 -29.81
CA THR A 9 -0.91 18.08 -29.00
C THR A 9 -0.75 18.51 -27.54
N THR A 10 -1.83 18.94 -26.90
CA THR A 10 -1.93 18.85 -25.45
C THR A 10 -1.75 17.39 -25.10
N LEU A 11 -0.56 17.02 -24.60
CA LEU A 11 -0.34 15.75 -23.93
C LEU A 11 -1.38 15.67 -22.81
N LEU A 12 -2.45 14.91 -23.03
CA LEU A 12 -3.45 14.61 -22.01
C LEU A 12 -2.69 13.92 -20.88
N PHE A 13 -2.63 14.58 -19.72
CA PHE A 13 -2.21 13.95 -18.48
C PHE A 13 -3.10 12.73 -18.21
N PRO A 14 -2.57 11.65 -17.60
CA PRO A 14 -3.44 10.58 -17.18
C PRO A 14 -4.44 11.14 -16.17
N ALA A 15 -5.70 11.16 -16.57
CA ALA A 15 -6.82 11.64 -15.78
C ALA A 15 -7.12 10.65 -14.65
N ALA A 16 -7.68 11.15 -13.54
CA ALA A 16 -7.99 10.30 -12.40
C ALA A 16 -9.04 9.22 -12.78
N PRO A 17 -8.93 7.98 -12.26
CA PRO A 17 -9.74 6.84 -12.69
C PRO A 17 -11.15 6.79 -12.08
N ASN A 18 -11.65 7.89 -11.54
CA ASN A 18 -12.83 7.92 -10.67
C ASN A 18 -14.14 8.33 -11.37
N PRO A 19 -15.32 7.89 -10.88
CA PRO A 19 -15.50 6.78 -9.95
C PRO A 19 -15.16 5.42 -10.58
N VAL A 20 -14.75 4.44 -9.78
CA VAL A 20 -14.35 3.09 -10.25
C VAL A 20 -15.48 2.07 -10.22
N LEU A 21 -16.48 2.24 -9.35
CA LEU A 21 -17.62 1.32 -9.26
C LEU A 21 -18.90 2.06 -8.81
N PRO A 22 -19.88 2.27 -9.70
CA PRO A 22 -21.07 3.05 -9.37
C PRO A 22 -22.06 2.30 -8.47
N GLY A 23 -22.63 2.98 -7.47
CA GLY A 23 -23.72 2.47 -6.60
C GLY A 23 -23.39 1.34 -5.65
N ALA A 24 -22.10 1.10 -5.40
CA ALA A 24 -21.66 0.38 -4.22
C ALA A 24 -21.21 1.40 -3.16
N ALA A 25 -21.53 1.14 -1.90
CA ALA A 25 -21.16 1.95 -0.74
C ALA A 25 -20.80 1.04 0.43
N ASP A 26 -20.25 1.61 1.52
CA ASP A 26 -19.94 0.89 2.76
C ASP A 26 -19.26 -0.47 2.51
N VAL A 27 -18.18 -0.46 1.74
CA VAL A 27 -17.54 -1.70 1.27
C VAL A 27 -16.38 -2.12 2.17
N GLY A 28 -16.07 -3.41 2.15
CA GLY A 28 -14.78 -3.96 2.58
C GLY A 28 -13.95 -4.36 1.36
N VAL A 29 -12.62 -4.22 1.44
CA VAL A 29 -11.71 -4.60 0.35
C VAL A 29 -10.64 -5.57 0.83
N LEU A 30 -10.56 -6.75 0.19
CA LEU A 30 -9.52 -7.75 0.40
C LEU A 30 -8.56 -7.78 -0.80
N GLN A 31 -7.25 -7.72 -0.55
CA GLN A 31 -6.23 -8.05 -1.55
C GLN A 31 -5.76 -9.50 -1.36
N HIS A 32 -5.87 -10.33 -2.39
CA HIS A 32 -5.35 -11.69 -2.39
C HIS A 32 -4.83 -12.08 -3.78
N ALA A 33 -3.66 -12.71 -3.85
CA ALA A 33 -3.04 -13.19 -5.08
C ALA A 33 -2.99 -12.15 -6.24
N GLY A 34 -2.73 -10.87 -5.92
CA GLY A 34 -2.68 -9.79 -6.92
C GLY A 34 -4.04 -9.35 -7.47
N VAL A 35 -5.13 -9.80 -6.85
CA VAL A 35 -6.52 -9.45 -7.13
C VAL A 35 -7.13 -8.76 -5.91
N TYR A 36 -8.00 -7.79 -6.16
CA TYR A 36 -8.78 -7.09 -5.15
C TYR A 36 -10.22 -7.56 -5.20
N TYR A 37 -10.82 -7.76 -4.04
CA TYR A 37 -12.18 -8.25 -3.88
C TYR A 37 -12.97 -7.26 -3.03
N LEU A 38 -14.20 -6.95 -3.44
CA LEU A 38 -15.01 -5.90 -2.83
C LEU A 38 -16.47 -6.36 -2.68
N MET A 39 -17.02 -6.16 -1.48
CA MET A 39 -18.41 -6.43 -1.10
C MET A 39 -18.92 -5.28 -0.21
N GLY A 40 -20.23 -5.04 -0.16
CA GLY A 40 -20.83 -4.06 0.76
C GLY A 40 -22.26 -3.70 0.36
N VAL A 41 -22.69 -2.50 0.73
CA VAL A 41 -24.00 -1.97 0.33
C VAL A 41 -24.10 -1.91 -1.19
N GLY A 42 -25.23 -2.40 -1.72
CA GLY A 42 -25.52 -2.42 -3.16
C GLY A 42 -24.96 -3.64 -3.89
N THR A 43 -24.27 -4.56 -3.20
CA THR A 43 -23.78 -5.81 -3.82
C THR A 43 -24.66 -7.02 -3.57
N SER A 44 -25.58 -6.94 -2.59
CA SER A 44 -26.53 -8.01 -2.23
C SER A 44 -25.87 -9.38 -2.04
N GLY A 45 -24.82 -9.45 -1.22
CA GLY A 45 -24.06 -10.69 -0.99
C GLY A 45 -23.13 -11.11 -2.14
N GLY A 46 -23.12 -10.34 -3.23
CA GLY A 46 -22.19 -10.46 -4.34
C GLY A 46 -20.84 -9.79 -4.08
N MET A 47 -19.81 -10.29 -4.73
CA MET A 47 -18.44 -9.80 -4.64
C MET A 47 -17.90 -9.43 -6.03
N TYR A 48 -17.37 -8.21 -6.14
CA TYR A 48 -16.63 -7.75 -7.30
C TYR A 48 -15.16 -8.13 -7.19
N SER A 49 -14.47 -8.20 -8.33
CA SER A 49 -13.02 -8.41 -8.38
C SER A 49 -12.31 -7.48 -9.37
N SER A 50 -11.09 -7.07 -9.07
CA SER A 50 -10.25 -6.22 -9.93
C SER A 50 -8.77 -6.61 -9.86
N ARG A 51 -8.00 -6.34 -10.92
CA ARG A 51 -6.53 -6.55 -10.96
C ARG A 51 -5.73 -5.25 -10.87
N ASP A 52 -6.42 -4.12 -10.81
CA ASP A 52 -5.82 -2.79 -10.89
C ASP A 52 -6.58 -1.72 -10.07
N LEU A 53 -7.57 -2.11 -9.26
CA LEU A 53 -8.48 -1.26 -8.48
C LEU A 53 -9.41 -0.34 -9.30
N VAL A 54 -9.22 -0.29 -10.62
CA VAL A 54 -9.97 0.59 -11.53
C VAL A 54 -11.07 -0.17 -12.24
N HIS A 55 -10.73 -1.31 -12.84
CA HIS A 55 -11.66 -2.10 -13.63
C HIS A 55 -12.19 -3.26 -12.79
N TRP A 56 -13.46 -3.18 -12.42
CA TRP A 56 -14.14 -4.18 -11.60
C TRP A 56 -15.01 -5.12 -12.45
N SER A 57 -14.91 -6.42 -12.20
CA SER A 57 -15.72 -7.48 -12.80
C SER A 57 -16.62 -8.13 -11.75
N GLY A 58 -17.84 -8.50 -12.13
CA GLY A 58 -18.84 -9.12 -11.25
C GLY A 58 -20.12 -8.28 -11.10
N PRO A 59 -20.87 -8.43 -10.00
CA PRO A 59 -20.53 -9.23 -8.83
C PRO A 59 -20.83 -10.72 -9.04
N LYS A 60 -20.04 -11.60 -8.40
CA LYS A 60 -20.35 -13.04 -8.27
C LYS A 60 -20.90 -13.28 -6.86
N HIS A 61 -21.99 -14.03 -6.75
CA HIS A 61 -22.59 -14.32 -5.45
C HIS A 61 -21.60 -15.06 -4.54
N ALA A 62 -21.35 -14.52 -3.35
CA ALA A 62 -20.32 -15.01 -2.43
C ALA A 62 -20.87 -15.34 -1.05
N PHE A 63 -21.93 -14.66 -0.62
CA PHE A 63 -22.51 -14.85 0.72
C PHE A 63 -24.02 -14.67 0.67
N SER A 64 -24.75 -15.47 1.44
CA SER A 64 -26.17 -15.23 1.72
C SER A 64 -26.36 -15.15 3.22
N MET A 65 -27.01 -14.09 3.67
CA MET A 65 -27.37 -13.93 5.07
C MET A 65 -28.46 -14.95 5.38
N ASN A 66 -28.07 -16.03 6.04
CA ASN A 66 -28.93 -17.15 6.41
C ASN A 66 -28.60 -17.59 7.84
N ASN A 67 -28.80 -16.69 8.78
CA ASN A 67 -28.61 -16.94 10.20
C ASN A 67 -29.93 -17.12 10.93
N ALA A 68 -29.87 -17.78 12.09
CA ALA A 68 -30.99 -17.87 13.01
C ALA A 68 -31.11 -16.62 13.90
N TRP A 69 -30.03 -15.84 14.07
CA TRP A 69 -30.00 -14.64 14.90
C TRP A 69 -30.63 -13.40 14.26
N ALA A 70 -30.81 -13.36 12.93
CA ALA A 70 -31.63 -12.35 12.25
C ALA A 70 -32.80 -13.02 11.52
N THR A 71 -33.99 -12.41 11.59
CA THR A 71 -35.19 -12.92 10.91
C THR A 71 -35.98 -11.80 10.27
N GLY A 72 -36.79 -12.15 9.28
CA GLY A 72 -37.65 -11.22 8.55
C GLY A 72 -36.92 -10.45 7.44
N PRO A 73 -37.55 -9.40 6.89
CA PRO A 73 -37.01 -8.64 5.76
C PRO A 73 -35.64 -7.99 6.02
N ALA A 74 -35.31 -7.76 7.29
CA ALA A 74 -34.04 -7.19 7.75
C ALA A 74 -32.86 -8.18 7.74
N ALA A 75 -33.10 -9.45 7.40
CA ALA A 75 -32.11 -10.52 7.36
C ALA A 75 -31.84 -10.99 5.92
N ALA A 76 -31.98 -10.10 4.94
CA ALA A 76 -31.81 -10.38 3.53
C ALA A 76 -30.46 -9.86 3.01
N ASP A 77 -29.98 -10.41 1.90
CA ASP A 77 -28.66 -10.08 1.34
C ASP A 77 -28.51 -8.59 0.98
N ASN A 78 -29.61 -7.91 0.66
CA ASN A 78 -29.63 -6.47 0.39
C ASN A 78 -29.48 -5.60 1.66
N GLU A 79 -29.49 -6.22 2.84
CA GLU A 79 -29.26 -5.60 4.15
C GLU A 79 -27.83 -5.90 4.69
N ILE A 80 -26.94 -6.44 3.84
CA ILE A 80 -25.51 -6.48 4.12
C ILE A 80 -24.95 -5.05 3.97
N HIS A 81 -24.57 -4.45 5.09
CA HIS A 81 -23.99 -3.11 5.16
C HIS A 81 -22.44 -3.19 5.19
N ALA A 82 -21.79 -2.22 5.84
CA ALA A 82 -20.35 -2.17 6.06
C ALA A 82 -19.79 -3.54 6.43
N CYS A 83 -18.77 -3.97 5.68
CA CYS A 83 -18.09 -5.23 5.88
C CYS A 83 -16.57 -5.06 5.86
N ASP A 84 -15.87 -6.06 6.37
CA ASP A 84 -14.42 -6.19 6.29
C ASP A 84 -14.02 -7.64 6.09
N MET A 85 -12.87 -7.87 5.44
CA MET A 85 -12.41 -9.18 5.04
C MET A 85 -10.92 -9.36 5.30
N VAL A 86 -10.54 -10.51 5.85
CA VAL A 86 -9.14 -10.84 6.12
C VAL A 86 -8.83 -12.29 5.76
N LEU A 87 -7.64 -12.51 5.17
CA LEU A 87 -7.05 -13.85 5.07
C LEU A 87 -6.23 -14.10 6.33
N TYR A 88 -6.62 -15.09 7.12
CA TYR A 88 -5.91 -15.49 8.32
C TYR A 88 -5.68 -17.01 8.30
N ASN A 89 -4.42 -17.42 8.44
CA ASN A 89 -4.03 -18.84 8.49
C ASN A 89 -4.74 -19.71 7.42
N GLY A 90 -4.65 -19.30 6.16
CA GLY A 90 -5.21 -20.07 5.03
C GLY A 90 -6.73 -20.08 4.87
N ALA A 91 -7.48 -19.28 5.63
CA ALA A 91 -8.93 -19.14 5.48
C ALA A 91 -9.34 -17.66 5.35
N PHE A 92 -10.43 -17.41 4.62
CA PHE A 92 -10.98 -16.08 4.39
C PHE A 92 -12.12 -15.82 5.35
N TYR A 93 -12.03 -14.72 6.09
CA TYR A 93 -13.01 -14.30 7.08
C TYR A 93 -13.73 -13.06 6.58
N LEU A 94 -15.06 -13.06 6.68
CA LEU A 94 -15.94 -11.95 6.38
C LEU A 94 -16.66 -11.52 7.66
N TYR A 95 -16.57 -10.24 8.00
CA TYR A 95 -17.40 -9.61 9.02
C TYR A 95 -18.31 -8.61 8.31
N TRP A 96 -19.60 -8.62 8.59
CA TRP A 96 -20.54 -7.65 8.03
C TRP A 96 -21.47 -7.14 9.10
N SER A 97 -21.92 -5.90 8.93
CA SER A 97 -22.96 -5.32 9.74
C SER A 97 -24.33 -5.46 9.08
N VAL A 98 -25.34 -5.55 9.92
CA VAL A 98 -26.76 -5.31 9.57
C VAL A 98 -27.17 -4.08 10.34
N ASN A 99 -27.77 -3.07 9.69
CA ASN A 99 -28.14 -1.82 10.34
C ASN A 99 -29.63 -1.49 10.17
N HIS A 100 -30.51 -2.40 10.57
CA HIS A 100 -31.95 -2.24 10.42
C HIS A 100 -32.71 -2.35 11.75
N GLY A 101 -33.24 -1.22 12.25
CA GLY A 101 -34.10 -1.17 13.44
C GLY A 101 -33.43 -1.77 14.69
N PRO A 102 -34.01 -2.77 15.37
CA PRO A 102 -33.39 -3.45 16.51
C PRO A 102 -32.26 -4.42 16.10
N LEU A 103 -32.21 -4.84 14.83
CA LEU A 103 -31.17 -5.70 14.28
C LEU A 103 -29.98 -4.85 13.83
N ARG A 104 -29.23 -4.37 14.82
CA ARG A 104 -27.93 -3.71 14.67
C ARG A 104 -26.85 -4.58 15.26
N GLN A 105 -26.35 -5.49 14.44
CA GLN A 105 -25.44 -6.56 14.83
C GLN A 105 -24.38 -6.78 13.75
N ILE A 106 -23.30 -7.43 14.14
CA ILE A 106 -22.22 -7.86 13.27
C ILE A 106 -22.23 -9.38 13.21
N GLY A 107 -22.19 -9.93 11.99
CA GLY A 107 -22.00 -11.35 11.74
C GLY A 107 -20.55 -11.68 11.40
N HIS A 108 -20.25 -12.98 11.38
CA HIS A 108 -18.94 -13.52 11.03
C HIS A 108 -19.09 -14.81 10.20
N ALA A 109 -18.41 -14.89 9.06
CA ALA A 109 -18.48 -16.00 8.12
C ALA A 109 -17.10 -16.36 7.57
N VAL A 110 -16.93 -17.62 7.14
CA VAL A 110 -15.65 -18.18 6.69
C VAL A 110 -15.78 -18.82 5.32
N ALA A 111 -14.73 -18.73 4.50
CA ALA A 111 -14.60 -19.41 3.22
C ALA A 111 -13.17 -19.91 2.96
N ASP A 112 -13.04 -20.89 2.07
CA ASP A 112 -11.75 -21.41 1.61
C ASP A 112 -11.17 -20.62 0.43
N THR A 113 -11.98 -19.79 -0.23
CA THR A 113 -11.57 -18.95 -1.36
C THR A 113 -12.05 -17.52 -1.15
N PRO A 114 -11.37 -16.49 -1.74
CA PRO A 114 -11.76 -15.11 -1.51
C PRO A 114 -13.18 -14.81 -2.02
N GLN A 115 -13.68 -15.53 -3.03
CA GLN A 115 -15.03 -15.35 -3.60
C GLN A 115 -16.10 -16.20 -2.92
N GLY A 116 -15.79 -16.91 -1.84
CA GLY A 116 -16.74 -17.77 -1.15
C GLY A 116 -16.97 -19.14 -1.82
N PRO A 117 -18.10 -19.81 -1.51
CA PRO A 117 -19.19 -19.32 -0.67
C PRO A 117 -18.78 -19.16 0.80
N TYR A 118 -19.07 -18.01 1.40
CA TYR A 118 -18.89 -17.76 2.83
C TYR A 118 -20.02 -18.40 3.64
N ARG A 119 -19.70 -18.95 4.80
CA ARG A 119 -20.65 -19.59 5.72
C ARG A 119 -20.41 -19.17 7.15
N GLU A 120 -21.49 -18.86 7.86
CA GLU A 120 -21.44 -18.59 9.29
C GLU A 120 -21.17 -19.90 10.06
N PRO A 121 -20.09 -19.98 10.85
CA PRO A 121 -19.85 -21.15 11.70
C PRO A 121 -20.78 -21.17 12.92
N VAL A 122 -21.29 -20.01 13.34
CA VAL A 122 -22.24 -19.85 14.45
C VAL A 122 -23.42 -19.04 13.93
N THR A 123 -24.63 -19.60 13.98
CA THR A 123 -25.82 -18.99 13.36
C THR A 123 -26.85 -18.51 14.38
N GLU A 124 -26.67 -18.87 15.65
CA GLU A 124 -27.62 -18.65 16.74
C GLU A 124 -27.42 -17.33 17.46
N LEU A 125 -26.21 -16.76 17.37
CA LEU A 125 -25.82 -15.51 18.01
C LEU A 125 -25.01 -14.65 17.03
N PRO A 126 -25.18 -13.31 17.06
CA PRO A 126 -24.30 -12.43 16.34
C PRO A 126 -22.88 -12.48 16.92
N PHE A 127 -21.89 -12.16 16.08
CA PHE A 127 -20.49 -12.10 16.48
C PHE A 127 -20.23 -10.94 17.46
N ASP A 128 -20.77 -9.77 17.16
CA ASP A 128 -20.70 -8.58 18.01
C ASP A 128 -21.90 -7.65 17.75
N GLY A 129 -22.12 -6.66 18.61
CA GLY A 129 -23.21 -5.70 18.51
C GLY A 129 -22.85 -4.42 17.75
N ARG A 130 -23.86 -3.83 17.12
CA ARG A 130 -23.85 -2.57 16.35
C ARG A 130 -23.29 -2.70 14.93
N ILE A 131 -22.31 -1.88 14.53
CA ILE A 131 -21.97 -1.67 13.10
C ILE A 131 -20.47 -1.48 12.86
N ASP A 132 -20.12 -1.42 11.58
CA ASP A 132 -18.82 -1.08 11.00
C ASP A 132 -17.65 -1.90 11.56
N PRO A 133 -17.64 -3.22 11.28
CA PRO A 133 -16.55 -4.08 11.70
C PRO A 133 -15.27 -3.78 10.92
N GLN A 134 -14.13 -3.85 11.60
CA GLN A 134 -12.82 -3.99 10.97
C GLN A 134 -11.94 -4.93 11.78
N CYS A 135 -11.31 -5.91 11.13
CA CYS A 135 -10.39 -6.87 11.69
C CYS A 135 -8.98 -6.59 11.17
N PHE A 136 -8.09 -6.18 12.07
CA PHE A 136 -6.69 -5.88 11.76
C PHE A 136 -5.78 -6.96 12.34
N GLN A 137 -4.91 -7.53 11.52
CA GLN A 137 -3.79 -8.35 11.98
C GLN A 137 -2.51 -7.51 11.98
N ASP A 138 -1.86 -7.43 13.15
CA ASP A 138 -0.56 -6.77 13.27
C ASP A 138 0.58 -7.69 12.82
N ASP A 139 1.77 -7.12 12.65
CA ASP A 139 2.96 -7.84 12.21
C ASP A 139 3.56 -8.78 13.27
N ASP A 140 3.05 -8.76 14.49
CA ASP A 140 3.32 -9.74 15.53
C ASP A 140 2.36 -10.94 15.50
N GLY A 141 1.34 -10.90 14.63
CA GLY A 141 0.35 -11.94 14.42
C GLY A 141 -0.92 -11.80 15.26
N HIS A 142 -0.99 -10.87 16.22
CA HIS A 142 -2.20 -10.63 17.00
C HIS A 142 -3.28 -9.96 16.16
N LEU A 143 -4.52 -10.29 16.50
CA LEU A 143 -5.73 -9.76 15.87
C LEU A 143 -6.39 -8.71 16.77
N TYR A 144 -6.90 -7.67 16.14
CA TYR A 144 -7.61 -6.57 16.78
C TYR A 144 -8.89 -6.28 16.00
N PHE A 145 -10.00 -6.12 16.72
CA PHE A 145 -11.30 -5.82 16.16
C PHE A 145 -11.72 -4.40 16.53
N TYR A 146 -12.17 -3.64 15.54
CA TYR A 146 -12.67 -2.28 15.70
C TYR A 146 -14.12 -2.22 15.25
N THR A 147 -14.91 -1.42 15.97
CA THR A 147 -16.36 -1.37 15.78
C THR A 147 -16.92 -0.07 16.34
N VAL A 148 -18.11 0.30 15.91
CA VAL A 148 -18.85 1.47 16.39
C VAL A 148 -19.87 1.03 17.41
N LYS A 149 -19.89 1.65 18.60
CA LYS A 149 -20.92 1.39 19.63
C LYS A 149 -21.82 2.61 19.83
N PHE A 150 -23.10 2.35 20.15
CA PHE A 150 -24.12 3.38 20.37
C PHE A 150 -24.44 3.51 21.87
N TYR A 151 -23.58 4.20 22.61
CA TYR A 151 -23.82 4.50 24.03
C TYR A 151 -24.41 5.90 24.19
N LEU A 152 -23.63 6.93 23.84
CA LEU A 152 -24.05 8.34 23.85
C LEU A 152 -24.29 8.87 22.43
N SER A 153 -23.60 8.30 21.45
CA SER A 153 -23.65 8.60 20.02
C SER A 153 -22.89 7.48 19.25
N ASN A 154 -22.56 7.67 17.97
CA ASN A 154 -21.66 6.75 17.26
C ASN A 154 -20.21 7.06 17.69
N ILE A 155 -19.59 6.10 18.38
CA ILE A 155 -18.23 6.20 18.92
C ILE A 155 -17.45 4.91 18.68
N ILE A 156 -16.13 5.02 18.51
CA ILE A 156 -15.27 3.93 18.04
C ILE A 156 -14.63 3.21 19.22
N PHE A 157 -14.73 1.89 19.21
CA PHE A 157 -14.09 0.98 20.15
C PHE A 157 -13.11 0.04 19.45
N GLY A 158 -12.18 -0.51 20.23
CA GLY A 158 -11.27 -1.58 19.82
C GLY A 158 -11.16 -2.66 20.89
N GLN A 159 -10.88 -3.90 20.47
CA GLN A 159 -10.66 -5.08 21.31
C GLN A 159 -9.58 -5.96 20.69
N ALA A 160 -8.76 -6.60 21.52
CA ALA A 160 -7.94 -7.71 21.05
C ALA A 160 -8.83 -8.94 20.79
N MET A 161 -8.36 -9.87 19.95
CA MET A 161 -9.03 -11.13 19.65
C MET A 161 -8.14 -12.31 20.04
N HIS A 162 -8.76 -13.40 20.53
CA HIS A 162 -8.06 -14.66 20.76
C HIS A 162 -7.90 -15.47 19.48
N THR A 163 -8.94 -15.45 18.63
CA THR A 163 -9.02 -16.07 17.31
C THR A 163 -9.90 -15.17 16.43
N PRO A 164 -9.95 -15.38 15.09
CA PRO A 164 -10.86 -14.62 14.23
C PRO A 164 -12.34 -14.68 14.65
N TRP A 165 -12.76 -15.70 15.42
CA TRP A 165 -14.14 -15.87 15.87
C TRP A 165 -14.34 -15.63 17.37
N GLN A 166 -13.35 -15.07 18.08
CA GLN A 166 -13.46 -14.85 19.52
C GLN A 166 -12.78 -13.55 19.97
N LEU A 167 -13.59 -12.56 20.40
CA LEU A 167 -13.12 -11.33 21.03
C LEU A 167 -12.66 -11.57 22.48
N THR A 168 -11.76 -10.72 22.95
CA THR A 168 -11.45 -10.59 24.38
C THR A 168 -12.54 -9.81 25.11
N GLU A 169 -12.63 -9.96 26.43
CA GLU A 169 -13.61 -9.22 27.26
C GLU A 169 -13.28 -7.73 27.44
N GLN A 170 -12.04 -7.30 27.11
CA GLN A 170 -11.57 -5.95 27.38
C GLN A 170 -11.89 -4.98 26.23
N PHE A 171 -12.87 -4.09 26.45
CA PHE A 171 -13.25 -3.03 25.52
C PHE A 171 -12.43 -1.75 25.72
N HIS A 172 -11.89 -1.20 24.64
CA HIS A 172 -11.18 0.08 24.66
C HIS A 172 -11.98 1.14 23.91
N LEU A 173 -12.42 2.19 24.61
CA LEU A 173 -12.93 3.39 23.94
C LEU A 173 -11.75 4.09 23.26
N LEU A 174 -11.83 4.27 21.95
CA LEU A 174 -10.77 4.86 21.15
C LEU A 174 -11.08 6.33 20.82
N LEU A 175 -12.14 6.56 20.06
CA LEU A 175 -12.48 7.90 19.56
C LEU A 175 -13.94 8.26 19.83
N ILE A 176 -14.14 9.52 20.21
CA ILE A 176 -15.46 10.17 20.27
C ILE A 176 -15.47 11.44 19.41
N PRO A 177 -16.64 11.90 18.91
CA PRO A 177 -16.76 13.18 18.21
C PRO A 177 -16.22 14.36 19.01
N ARG A 178 -15.41 15.23 18.40
CA ARG A 178 -14.90 16.45 19.03
C ARG A 178 -15.90 17.59 18.83
N LEU A 179 -16.48 18.08 19.93
CA LEU A 179 -17.38 19.24 19.94
C LEU A 179 -16.72 20.49 19.33
N ALA A 180 -17.54 21.29 18.65
CA ALA A 180 -17.14 22.57 18.05
C ALA A 180 -15.91 22.43 17.12
N SER A 181 -15.88 21.35 16.35
CA SER A 181 -14.86 21.06 15.35
C SER A 181 -15.51 20.67 14.02
N TRP A 182 -14.68 20.34 13.02
CA TRP A 182 -15.14 19.83 11.73
C TRP A 182 -15.98 18.54 11.85
N GLU A 183 -15.87 17.81 12.97
CA GLU A 183 -16.60 16.57 13.24
C GLU A 183 -18.05 16.76 13.70
N THR A 184 -18.48 18.00 13.93
CA THR A 184 -19.82 18.34 14.45
C THR A 184 -20.41 19.52 13.69
N MET A 185 -20.31 19.52 12.36
CA MET A 185 -20.70 20.63 11.47
C MET A 185 -22.15 20.55 11.00
N ASP A 186 -22.82 19.44 11.24
CA ASP A 186 -24.20 19.22 10.84
C ASP A 186 -25.19 20.19 11.48
N THR A 187 -26.31 20.40 10.78
CA THR A 187 -27.45 21.18 11.29
C THR A 187 -28.73 20.35 11.16
N PRO A 188 -29.36 19.90 12.27
CA PRO A 188 -28.88 20.01 13.65
C PRO A 188 -27.58 19.22 13.88
N VAL A 189 -26.83 19.60 14.91
CA VAL A 189 -25.54 18.96 15.23
C VAL A 189 -25.73 17.46 15.48
N THR A 190 -24.89 16.65 14.83
CA THR A 190 -24.78 15.22 15.06
C THR A 190 -23.45 14.89 15.72
N PHE A 191 -23.38 13.73 16.39
CA PHE A 191 -22.19 13.25 17.09
C PHE A 191 -21.79 11.89 16.52
N ILE A 192 -21.22 11.89 15.32
CA ILE A 192 -20.91 10.65 14.62
C ILE A 192 -19.40 10.52 14.44
N ASN A 193 -18.84 9.42 14.94
CA ASN A 193 -17.54 8.88 14.56
C ASN A 193 -17.76 7.40 14.22
N GLU A 194 -17.52 7.01 12.97
CA GLU A 194 -17.83 5.67 12.48
C GLU A 194 -16.87 5.18 11.39
N GLY A 195 -17.10 4.01 10.80
CA GLY A 195 -16.25 3.41 9.77
C GLY A 195 -14.76 3.31 10.13
N PRO A 196 -14.37 2.69 11.25
CA PRO A 196 -12.97 2.60 11.65
C PRO A 196 -12.17 1.72 10.67
N PHE A 197 -11.01 2.21 10.23
CA PHE A 197 -10.05 1.42 9.47
C PHE A 197 -8.63 1.67 9.99
N VAL A 198 -8.06 0.66 10.63
CA VAL A 198 -6.70 0.70 11.18
C VAL A 198 -5.68 0.08 10.23
N VAL A 199 -4.57 0.79 10.03
CA VAL A 199 -3.39 0.31 9.31
C VAL A 199 -2.13 0.64 10.11
N LYS A 200 -1.11 -0.22 9.97
CA LYS A 200 0.25 0.07 10.44
C LYS A 200 1.14 0.46 9.28
N TYR A 201 1.88 1.56 9.45
CA TYR A 201 2.87 2.00 8.49
C TYR A 201 4.05 2.67 9.21
N ARG A 202 5.27 2.21 8.92
CA ARG A 202 6.52 2.72 9.52
C ARG A 202 6.51 2.74 11.06
N ASP A 203 6.10 1.62 11.65
CA ASP A 203 6.02 1.42 13.11
C ASP A 203 5.02 2.34 13.83
N ARG A 204 4.09 2.96 13.09
CA ARG A 204 2.99 3.77 13.63
C ARG A 204 1.65 3.24 13.15
N TYR A 205 0.60 3.46 13.94
CA TYR A 205 -0.75 3.05 13.65
C TYR A 205 -1.61 4.27 13.30
N TYR A 206 -2.45 4.11 12.29
CA TYR A 206 -3.35 5.13 11.79
C TYR A 206 -4.77 4.56 11.80
N LEU A 207 -5.69 5.22 12.49
CA LEU A 207 -7.12 4.94 12.44
C LEU A 207 -7.77 6.00 11.56
N ILE A 208 -8.23 5.60 10.39
CA ILE A 208 -9.07 6.42 9.53
C ILE A 208 -10.52 6.21 9.97
N TYR A 209 -11.28 7.30 10.09
CA TYR A 209 -12.69 7.24 10.53
C TYR A 209 -13.51 8.30 9.83
N ASN A 210 -14.82 8.13 9.82
CA ASN A 210 -15.76 9.11 9.35
C ASN A 210 -16.30 9.99 10.47
N ALA A 211 -16.68 11.24 10.17
CA ALA A 211 -17.47 12.09 11.05
C ALA A 211 -18.60 12.83 10.33
N ASN A 212 -19.58 13.31 11.10
CA ASN A 212 -20.88 13.86 10.66
C ASN A 212 -21.83 12.78 10.09
N HIS A 213 -23.05 13.17 9.69
CA HIS A 213 -24.08 12.25 9.18
C HIS A 213 -23.93 12.02 7.67
N THR A 214 -24.07 10.76 7.25
CA THR A 214 -23.90 10.33 5.84
C THR A 214 -25.01 10.82 4.88
N GLY A 215 -26.11 11.33 5.42
CA GLY A 215 -27.25 11.85 4.66
C GLY A 215 -26.89 13.07 3.81
N GLY A 216 -27.27 13.05 2.54
CA GLY A 216 -26.93 14.09 1.58
C GLY A 216 -27.47 15.49 1.95
N GLU A 217 -28.52 15.55 2.76
CA GLU A 217 -29.10 16.79 3.29
C GLU A 217 -28.16 17.54 4.25
N TYR A 218 -27.17 16.87 4.83
CA TYR A 218 -26.19 17.47 5.75
C TYR A 218 -24.94 17.96 5.03
N GLY A 219 -24.35 17.10 4.17
CA GLY A 219 -23.24 17.46 3.29
C GLY A 219 -21.85 17.60 3.94
N ASN A 220 -21.68 17.24 5.23
CA ASN A 220 -20.41 17.38 5.96
C ASN A 220 -19.68 16.06 6.20
N TYR A 221 -20.16 14.94 5.64
CA TYR A 221 -19.57 13.63 5.88
C TYR A 221 -18.14 13.56 5.33
N ALA A 222 -17.17 13.26 6.19
CA ALA A 222 -15.75 13.39 5.87
C ALA A 222 -14.89 12.40 6.64
N LEU A 223 -13.69 12.13 6.11
CA LEU A 223 -12.69 11.26 6.72
C LEU A 223 -11.72 12.06 7.59
N GLY A 224 -11.50 11.58 8.81
CA GLY A 224 -10.47 12.00 9.75
C GLY A 224 -9.43 10.90 9.96
N VAL A 225 -8.34 11.27 10.65
CA VAL A 225 -7.27 10.34 11.02
C VAL A 225 -6.90 10.56 12.48
N ALA A 226 -6.65 9.47 13.19
CA ALA A 226 -5.98 9.48 14.48
C ALA A 226 -4.71 8.61 14.43
N GLU A 227 -3.64 9.06 15.09
CA GLU A 227 -2.39 8.31 15.20
C GLU A 227 -2.23 7.67 16.58
N ALA A 228 -1.52 6.54 16.62
CA ALA A 228 -1.11 5.88 17.86
C ALA A 228 0.21 5.09 17.69
N ASP A 229 0.83 4.76 18.82
CA ASP A 229 2.04 3.92 18.88
C ASP A 229 1.72 2.45 19.19
N SER A 230 0.42 2.10 19.33
CA SER A 230 -0.05 0.72 19.54
C SER A 230 -1.45 0.56 18.94
N PRO A 231 -1.87 -0.66 18.56
CA PRO A 231 -3.13 -0.90 17.85
C PRO A 231 -4.37 -0.46 18.65
N LEU A 232 -4.36 -0.56 19.98
CA LEU A 232 -5.46 -0.10 20.84
C LEU A 232 -5.18 1.24 21.54
N GLY A 233 -4.14 1.95 21.10
CA GLY A 233 -3.64 3.17 21.75
C GLY A 233 -4.31 4.47 21.30
N PHE A 234 -5.25 4.43 20.36
CA PHE A 234 -5.89 5.62 19.80
C PHE A 234 -6.67 6.41 20.84
N ARG A 235 -6.56 7.74 20.78
CA ARG A 235 -7.26 8.69 21.64
C ARG A 235 -7.59 9.96 20.87
N ASN A 236 -8.59 10.71 21.33
CA ASN A 236 -8.96 12.00 20.74
C ASN A 236 -7.81 13.01 20.60
N SER A 237 -6.76 12.94 21.43
CA SER A 237 -5.57 13.79 21.33
C SER A 237 -4.66 13.45 20.14
N GLY A 238 -4.75 12.23 19.60
CA GLY A 238 -4.01 11.80 18.41
C GLY A 238 -4.73 12.13 17.10
N LYS A 239 -5.92 12.75 17.15
CA LYS A 239 -6.69 13.16 15.97
C LYS A 239 -6.07 14.34 15.25
N TYR A 240 -6.12 14.31 13.92
CA TYR A 240 -5.83 15.48 13.10
C TYR A 240 -6.89 16.56 13.35
N PRO A 241 -6.52 17.86 13.38
CA PRO A 241 -7.48 18.94 13.64
C PRO A 241 -8.36 19.30 12.43
N PHE A 242 -8.26 18.56 11.32
CA PHE A 242 -8.94 18.79 10.04
C PHE A 242 -9.29 17.44 9.39
N PRO A 243 -10.28 17.39 8.48
CA PRO A 243 -10.55 16.18 7.70
C PRO A 243 -9.44 15.95 6.67
N VAL A 244 -9.02 14.70 6.49
CA VAL A 244 -8.06 14.31 5.45
C VAL A 244 -8.72 14.22 4.07
N VAL A 245 -10.02 13.91 4.01
CA VAL A 245 -10.84 13.90 2.80
C VAL A 245 -12.24 14.43 3.15
N ARG A 246 -12.71 15.48 2.46
CA ARG A 246 -14.07 16.04 2.62
C ARG A 246 -14.73 16.32 1.27
N SER A 247 -14.42 17.46 0.64
CA SER A 247 -14.83 17.81 -0.72
C SER A 247 -13.62 18.07 -1.59
N ASN A 248 -13.68 17.74 -2.89
CA ASN A 248 -12.65 18.17 -3.85
C ASN A 248 -12.63 19.69 -4.09
N HIS A 249 -13.62 20.42 -3.56
CA HIS A 249 -13.65 21.88 -3.50
C HIS A 249 -12.98 22.43 -2.24
N ASP A 250 -12.47 21.57 -1.35
CA ASP A 250 -11.66 22.01 -0.22
C ASP A 250 -10.19 22.11 -0.61
N LEU A 251 -9.68 23.34 -0.61
CA LEU A 251 -8.29 23.59 -0.94
C LEU A 251 -7.36 22.99 0.10
N LYS A 252 -6.31 22.30 -0.37
CA LYS A 252 -5.22 21.78 0.47
C LYS A 252 -4.00 22.70 0.53
N HIS A 253 -3.91 23.66 -0.40
CA HIS A 253 -2.77 24.56 -0.54
C HIS A 253 -3.20 26.02 -0.71
N VAL A 254 -2.40 26.92 -0.15
CA VAL A 254 -2.66 28.37 -0.21
C VAL A 254 -2.55 28.88 -1.65
N GLY A 255 -3.50 29.71 -2.07
CA GLY A 255 -3.48 30.39 -3.37
C GLY A 255 -3.83 29.52 -4.58
N VAL A 256 -4.18 28.24 -4.37
CA VAL A 256 -4.74 27.38 -5.42
C VAL A 256 -6.21 27.74 -5.63
N THR A 257 -6.66 27.71 -6.88
CA THR A 257 -8.05 28.01 -7.27
C THR A 257 -8.70 26.75 -7.83
N ILE A 258 -9.96 26.53 -7.46
CA ILE A 258 -10.77 25.44 -7.99
C ILE A 258 -11.21 25.83 -9.41
N PRO A 259 -11.05 24.98 -10.43
CA PRO A 259 -11.58 25.25 -11.76
C PRO A 259 -13.10 25.45 -11.71
N GLU A 260 -13.63 26.47 -12.39
CA GLU A 260 -15.06 26.84 -12.35
C GLU A 260 -16.01 25.68 -12.72
N ASN A 261 -15.57 24.79 -13.61
CA ASN A 261 -16.35 23.66 -14.11
C ASN A 261 -15.97 22.32 -13.45
N LEU A 262 -15.21 22.32 -12.35
CA LEU A 262 -14.87 21.07 -11.65
C LEU A 262 -16.10 20.55 -10.89
N PRO A 263 -16.66 19.39 -11.24
CA PRO A 263 -17.79 18.81 -10.51
C PRO A 263 -17.41 18.53 -9.06
N GLU A 264 -18.32 18.83 -8.13
CA GLU A 264 -18.08 18.57 -6.71
C GLU A 264 -18.21 17.06 -6.41
N ILE A 265 -17.27 16.54 -5.63
CA ILE A 265 -17.28 15.20 -5.05
C ILE A 265 -17.15 15.38 -3.53
N LYS A 266 -18.11 14.86 -2.77
CA LYS A 266 -18.17 15.05 -1.32
C LYS A 266 -18.77 13.84 -0.61
N ASN A 267 -18.98 13.94 0.71
CA ASN A 267 -19.52 12.86 1.54
C ASN A 267 -18.67 11.58 1.47
N ALA A 268 -17.35 11.74 1.51
CA ALA A 268 -16.41 10.62 1.41
C ALA A 268 -16.48 9.72 2.66
N GLY A 269 -16.59 8.40 2.50
CA GLY A 269 -16.64 7.49 3.64
C GLY A 269 -16.42 6.01 3.40
N GLN A 270 -16.47 5.26 4.51
CA GLN A 270 -16.06 3.86 4.66
C GLN A 270 -14.66 3.61 4.07
N PRO A 271 -13.60 4.10 4.73
CA PRO A 271 -12.24 4.05 4.20
C PRO A 271 -11.70 2.62 4.18
N ASN A 272 -11.04 2.23 3.10
CA ASN A 272 -10.25 1.02 3.00
C ASN A 272 -8.88 1.36 2.42
N LEU A 273 -7.82 1.28 3.23
CA LEU A 273 -6.45 1.53 2.76
C LEU A 273 -5.79 0.23 2.33
N VAL A 274 -5.47 0.11 1.04
CA VAL A 274 -4.88 -1.09 0.44
C VAL A 274 -3.57 -0.78 -0.26
N ARG A 275 -2.70 -1.79 -0.38
CA ARG A 275 -1.52 -1.67 -1.25
C ARG A 275 -1.97 -1.67 -2.71
N GLY A 276 -1.32 -0.86 -3.54
CA GLY A 276 -1.50 -0.89 -4.99
C GLY A 276 -0.90 -2.15 -5.62
N PRO A 277 -1.15 -2.43 -6.91
CA PRO A 277 -0.69 -3.65 -7.57
C PRO A 277 0.81 -3.87 -7.48
N ASN A 278 1.61 -2.80 -7.43
CA ASN A 278 3.06 -2.87 -7.28
C ASN A 278 3.54 -3.23 -5.85
N GLY A 279 2.64 -3.36 -4.87
CA GLY A 279 2.98 -3.72 -3.48
C GLY A 279 3.71 -2.64 -2.67
N ILE A 280 3.92 -1.44 -3.24
CA ILE A 280 4.62 -0.31 -2.62
C ILE A 280 3.68 0.88 -2.40
N GLU A 281 2.86 1.24 -3.40
CA GLU A 281 1.89 2.32 -3.27
C GLU A 281 0.79 2.00 -2.25
N TRP A 282 0.19 3.05 -1.68
CA TRP A 282 -1.03 2.95 -0.90
C TRP A 282 -2.16 3.68 -1.61
N TRP A 283 -3.35 3.07 -1.58
CA TRP A 283 -4.55 3.58 -2.22
C TRP A 283 -5.70 3.53 -1.22
N LEU A 284 -6.41 4.64 -1.09
CA LEU A 284 -7.65 4.71 -0.33
C LEU A 284 -8.79 4.34 -1.29
N VAL A 285 -9.54 3.28 -0.96
CA VAL A 285 -10.84 2.96 -1.56
C VAL A 285 -11.92 3.48 -0.61
N TYR A 286 -12.89 4.22 -1.13
CA TYR A 286 -13.93 4.85 -0.33
C TYR A 286 -15.14 5.18 -1.21
N PHE A 287 -16.33 5.34 -0.64
CA PHE A 287 -17.44 5.89 -1.40
C PHE A 287 -17.48 7.42 -1.33
N ALA A 288 -18.04 8.07 -2.33
CA ALA A 288 -18.39 9.49 -2.30
C ALA A 288 -19.61 9.78 -3.20
N ASP A 289 -20.15 10.99 -3.05
CA ASP A 289 -21.31 11.50 -3.79
C ASP A 289 -20.87 12.50 -4.87
N ARG A 290 -21.29 12.26 -6.11
CA ARG A 290 -21.28 13.22 -7.25
C ARG A 290 -22.66 13.25 -7.90
N ASP A 291 -22.95 12.30 -8.78
CA ASP A 291 -24.29 12.11 -9.39
C ASP A 291 -25.11 11.04 -8.63
N ARG A 292 -24.41 9.99 -8.20
CA ARG A 292 -24.88 8.94 -7.30
C ARG A 292 -23.72 8.49 -6.43
N ARG A 293 -24.01 8.00 -5.23
CA ARG A 293 -23.00 7.39 -4.37
C ARG A 293 -22.31 6.24 -5.10
N SER A 294 -20.98 6.29 -5.15
CA SER A 294 -20.14 5.36 -5.92
C SER A 294 -18.82 5.15 -5.22
N GLN A 295 -18.07 4.10 -5.57
CA GLN A 295 -16.71 3.89 -5.10
C GLN A 295 -15.71 4.71 -5.91
N TYR A 296 -14.73 5.25 -5.19
CA TYR A 296 -13.61 6.05 -5.65
C TYR A 296 -12.32 5.43 -5.12
N ILE A 297 -11.22 5.69 -5.82
CA ILE A 297 -9.88 5.42 -5.34
C ILE A 297 -9.03 6.68 -5.44
N ASP A 298 -8.23 6.92 -4.42
CA ASP A 298 -7.26 8.01 -4.44
C ASP A 298 -5.96 7.60 -3.79
N ARG A 299 -4.87 8.17 -4.29
CA ARG A 299 -3.56 7.81 -3.79
C ARG A 299 -3.33 8.35 -2.40
N ALA A 300 -2.80 7.47 -1.54
CA ALA A 300 -2.43 7.79 -0.18
C ALA A 300 -0.91 7.87 -0.04
N HIS A 301 -0.46 8.92 0.61
CA HIS A 301 0.94 9.20 0.89
C HIS A 301 1.16 9.30 2.39
N PHE A 302 2.34 8.90 2.82
CA PHE A 302 2.80 9.12 4.19
C PHE A 302 3.96 10.10 4.17
N PHE A 303 3.63 11.38 4.34
CA PHE A 303 4.60 12.45 4.41
C PHE A 303 5.25 12.44 5.78
N GLY A 304 6.37 11.71 5.88
CA GLY A 304 6.99 11.41 7.17
C GLY A 304 6.07 10.50 7.97
N THR A 305 5.42 11.07 8.98
CA THR A 305 4.41 10.42 9.82
C THR A 305 2.99 10.90 9.55
N GLU A 306 2.77 11.80 8.60
CA GLU A 306 1.44 12.32 8.28
C GLU A 306 0.79 11.57 7.11
N LEU A 307 -0.43 11.07 7.29
CA LEU A 307 -1.23 10.52 6.19
C LEU A 307 -1.85 11.66 5.37
N PHE A 308 -1.52 11.69 4.08
CA PHE A 308 -2.02 12.64 3.10
C PHE A 308 -2.72 11.89 1.97
N ILE A 309 -3.96 12.22 1.66
CA ILE A 309 -4.70 11.65 0.53
C ILE A 309 -4.74 12.69 -0.59
N GLU A 310 -4.53 12.32 -1.85
CA GLU A 310 -4.61 13.26 -2.98
C GLU A 310 -6.04 13.77 -3.20
N GLY A 311 -7.02 12.87 -3.13
CA GLY A 311 -8.41 13.14 -3.50
C GLY A 311 -9.31 13.85 -2.48
N PRO A 312 -10.61 14.00 -2.83
CA PRO A 312 -11.26 13.28 -3.93
C PRO A 312 -10.85 13.77 -5.32
N THR A 313 -10.59 12.85 -6.25
CA THR A 313 -10.28 13.19 -7.65
C THR A 313 -11.34 12.64 -8.63
N CYS A 314 -11.39 13.22 -9.83
CA CYS A 314 -12.17 12.79 -11.00
C CYS A 314 -11.42 13.12 -12.30
N PRO A 315 -11.91 12.67 -13.47
CA PRO A 315 -11.23 12.90 -14.75
C PRO A 315 -11.02 14.40 -15.07
N GLU A 316 -11.89 15.27 -14.53
CA GLU A 316 -11.78 16.72 -14.67
C GLU A 316 -10.82 17.37 -13.66
N THR A 317 -10.29 16.62 -12.70
CA THR A 317 -9.31 17.13 -11.73
C THR A 317 -7.98 17.40 -12.44
N PRO A 318 -7.44 18.64 -12.40
CA PRO A 318 -6.20 18.97 -13.08
C PRO A 318 -4.97 18.27 -12.48
N GLY A 319 -3.96 18.04 -13.32
CA GLY A 319 -2.66 17.50 -12.94
C GLY A 319 -2.51 16.00 -13.18
N TYR A 320 -1.44 15.45 -12.62
CA TYR A 320 -1.03 14.06 -12.78
C TYR A 320 -1.67 13.15 -11.73
N HIS A 321 -2.72 12.43 -12.12
CA HIS A 321 -3.47 11.49 -11.27
C HIS A 321 -3.54 10.11 -11.95
N PRO A 322 -2.42 9.37 -12.06
CA PRO A 322 -2.38 8.12 -12.79
C PRO A 322 -3.17 7.02 -12.08
N SER A 323 -3.56 5.99 -12.82
CA SER A 323 -4.01 4.72 -12.22
C SER A 323 -2.88 4.06 -11.40
N PRO A 324 -3.21 3.12 -10.49
CA PRO A 324 -2.22 2.39 -9.71
C PRO A 324 -1.12 1.76 -10.56
N ALA A 325 0.14 1.90 -10.13
CA ALA A 325 1.28 1.39 -10.88
C ALA A 325 1.30 -0.14 -10.89
N ARG A 326 1.73 -0.71 -12.02
CA ARG A 326 1.93 -2.16 -12.16
C ARG A 326 3.30 -2.56 -11.58
N PRO A 327 3.45 -3.81 -11.10
CA PRO A 327 4.76 -4.37 -10.79
C PRO A 327 5.68 -4.37 -12.01
N SER A 328 6.99 -4.30 -11.78
CA SER A 328 8.02 -4.52 -12.81
C SER A 328 7.89 -5.88 -13.49
N PHE A 329 7.47 -6.90 -12.74
CA PHE A 329 7.13 -8.22 -13.25
C PHE A 329 5.89 -8.74 -12.50
N ARG A 330 4.91 -9.27 -13.26
CA ARG A 330 3.72 -9.89 -12.70
C ARG A 330 3.32 -11.14 -13.48
N ASP A 331 2.99 -12.19 -12.75
CA ASP A 331 2.29 -13.34 -13.27
C ASP A 331 1.18 -13.78 -12.30
N LEU A 332 -0.05 -13.92 -12.82
CA LEU A 332 -1.19 -14.48 -12.09
C LEU A 332 -1.57 -15.87 -12.63
N PHE A 333 -0.72 -16.42 -13.51
CA PHE A 333 -0.83 -17.78 -14.08
C PHE A 333 -2.18 -18.13 -14.73
N ASP A 334 -2.93 -17.12 -15.19
CA ASP A 334 -4.25 -17.27 -15.81
C ASP A 334 -4.27 -16.87 -17.30
N GLY A 335 -3.12 -16.52 -17.86
CA GLY A 335 -2.95 -16.15 -19.26
C GLY A 335 -2.77 -17.36 -20.18
N ALA A 336 -3.25 -17.25 -21.42
CA ALA A 336 -3.14 -18.31 -22.43
C ALA A 336 -1.72 -18.48 -23.05
N GLY A 337 -0.71 -17.76 -22.55
CA GLY A 337 0.66 -17.77 -23.07
C GLY A 337 1.55 -18.83 -22.43
N GLY A 338 2.55 -19.34 -23.17
CA GLY A 338 3.52 -20.29 -22.66
C GLY A 338 4.42 -19.67 -21.57
N ILE A 339 4.49 -20.34 -20.41
CA ILE A 339 5.23 -19.87 -19.22
C ILE A 339 6.74 -19.70 -19.46
N GLU A 340 7.32 -20.51 -20.34
CA GLU A 340 8.74 -20.53 -20.76
C GLU A 340 9.25 -19.17 -21.29
N THR A 341 8.36 -18.29 -21.75
CA THR A 341 8.74 -16.96 -22.24
C THR A 341 9.01 -15.97 -21.11
N ARG A 342 8.38 -16.18 -19.95
CA ARG A 342 8.43 -15.28 -18.79
C ARG A 342 9.26 -15.84 -17.64
N TRP A 343 9.60 -17.12 -17.68
CA TRP A 343 10.27 -17.84 -16.61
C TRP A 343 11.39 -18.71 -17.15
N ASP A 344 12.50 -18.72 -16.44
CA ASP A 344 13.58 -19.70 -16.59
C ASP A 344 13.31 -20.87 -15.64
N LEU A 345 12.94 -22.01 -16.21
CA LEU A 345 12.41 -23.17 -15.49
C LEU A 345 13.49 -24.26 -15.31
N ASP A 346 13.71 -24.63 -14.06
CA ASP A 346 14.49 -25.79 -13.65
C ASP A 346 13.54 -26.77 -12.94
N GLY A 347 13.32 -27.93 -13.56
CA GLY A 347 12.31 -28.91 -13.15
C GLY A 347 11.02 -28.87 -13.96
N ALA A 348 10.07 -29.73 -13.60
CA ALA A 348 8.82 -29.93 -14.35
C ALA A 348 7.70 -29.03 -13.82
N TRP A 349 7.62 -27.80 -14.32
CA TRP A 349 6.60 -26.82 -13.96
C TRP A 349 5.47 -26.77 -14.99
N SER A 350 4.23 -26.60 -14.53
CA SER A 350 3.08 -26.39 -15.43
C SER A 350 2.02 -25.52 -14.80
N VAL A 351 1.33 -24.72 -15.60
CA VAL A 351 0.14 -23.98 -15.15
C VAL A 351 -1.08 -24.90 -15.17
N LYS A 352 -1.82 -24.94 -14.06
CA LYS A 352 -3.08 -25.66 -13.92
C LYS A 352 -4.03 -24.82 -13.07
N ASP A 353 -5.28 -24.70 -13.51
CA ASP A 353 -6.36 -24.02 -12.77
C ASP A 353 -6.03 -22.57 -12.33
N GLY A 354 -5.18 -21.86 -13.08
CA GLY A 354 -4.76 -20.50 -12.74
C GLY A 354 -3.60 -20.40 -11.77
N GLU A 355 -2.91 -21.52 -11.48
CA GLU A 355 -1.78 -21.58 -10.56
C GLU A 355 -0.57 -22.23 -11.25
N LEU A 356 0.63 -21.85 -10.84
CA LEU A 356 1.84 -22.56 -11.24
C LEU A 356 2.09 -23.74 -10.31
N HIS A 357 2.14 -24.95 -10.86
CA HIS A 357 2.40 -26.19 -10.11
C HIS A 357 3.75 -26.78 -10.46
N LEU A 358 4.39 -27.39 -9.46
CA LEU A 358 5.38 -28.43 -9.69
C LEU A 358 4.67 -29.76 -9.95
N THR A 359 4.97 -30.42 -11.08
CA THR A 359 4.28 -31.64 -11.53
C THR A 359 4.99 -32.94 -11.15
N SER A 360 6.25 -32.86 -10.74
CA SER A 360 7.03 -33.99 -10.22
C SER A 360 7.87 -33.53 -9.03
N ALA A 361 7.53 -34.02 -7.83
CA ALA A 361 8.34 -33.82 -6.64
C ALA A 361 9.67 -34.58 -6.79
N GLY A 362 10.72 -33.87 -7.17
CA GLY A 362 12.08 -34.37 -7.33
C GLY A 362 13.08 -33.61 -6.47
N GLU A 363 14.30 -33.43 -6.99
CA GLU A 363 15.36 -32.57 -6.43
C GLU A 363 14.90 -31.11 -6.20
N THR A 364 15.83 -30.23 -5.80
CA THR A 364 15.59 -28.78 -5.78
C THR A 364 15.20 -28.27 -7.17
N THR A 365 14.01 -27.69 -7.31
CA THR A 365 13.50 -27.09 -8.55
C THR A 365 13.25 -25.60 -8.36
N THR A 366 13.39 -24.82 -9.44
CA THR A 366 13.22 -23.37 -9.40
C THR A 366 12.54 -22.84 -10.66
N ALA A 367 11.75 -21.78 -10.50
CA ALA A 367 11.25 -20.98 -11.63
C ALA A 367 11.71 -19.54 -11.41
N ARG A 368 12.68 -19.05 -12.19
CA ARG A 368 13.20 -17.68 -12.03
C ARG A 368 12.47 -16.72 -12.95
N ALA A 369 12.03 -15.59 -12.42
CA ALA A 369 11.34 -14.58 -13.22
C ALA A 369 12.32 -13.97 -14.24
N ASN A 370 11.91 -13.87 -15.50
CA ASN A 370 12.71 -13.27 -16.57
C ASN A 370 12.62 -11.74 -16.51
N ILE A 371 13.30 -11.16 -15.51
CA ILE A 371 13.43 -9.73 -15.27
C ILE A 371 14.88 -9.41 -14.87
N PRO A 372 15.45 -8.24 -15.23
CA PRO A 372 16.80 -7.88 -14.79
C PRO A 372 16.96 -7.98 -13.27
N GLY A 373 18.07 -8.60 -12.85
CA GLY A 373 18.40 -8.72 -11.44
C GLY A 373 18.51 -7.35 -10.78
N SER A 374 18.07 -7.25 -9.53
CA SER A 374 17.96 -5.99 -8.81
C SER A 374 18.54 -6.07 -7.40
N ARG A 375 18.98 -4.92 -6.88
CA ARG A 375 19.46 -4.77 -5.50
C ARG A 375 18.34 -4.42 -4.53
N CYS A 376 17.23 -3.89 -5.01
CA CYS A 376 16.13 -3.40 -4.20
C CYS A 376 14.80 -3.75 -4.88
N TYR A 377 13.96 -4.52 -4.20
CA TYR A 377 12.62 -4.83 -4.68
C TYR A 377 11.70 -5.23 -3.54
N VAL A 378 10.41 -5.16 -3.83
CA VAL A 378 9.36 -5.86 -3.09
C VAL A 378 8.89 -7.02 -3.96
N LEU A 379 8.88 -8.21 -3.38
CA LEU A 379 8.35 -9.43 -3.98
C LEU A 379 7.18 -9.94 -3.14
N GLU A 380 6.11 -10.37 -3.81
CA GLU A 380 4.96 -11.01 -3.19
C GLU A 380 4.50 -12.21 -4.03
N THR A 381 4.18 -13.30 -3.34
CA THR A 381 3.58 -14.51 -3.94
C THR A 381 2.61 -15.14 -2.95
N VAL A 382 1.62 -15.87 -3.47
CA VAL A 382 0.77 -16.73 -2.65
C VAL A 382 1.22 -18.15 -2.90
N ILE A 383 1.52 -18.88 -1.82
CA ILE A 383 2.01 -20.25 -1.83
C ILE A 383 0.98 -21.17 -1.17
N GLN A 384 0.80 -22.36 -1.73
CA GLN A 384 -0.05 -23.38 -1.16
C GLN A 384 0.61 -24.75 -1.30
N TYR A 385 0.53 -25.54 -0.23
CA TYR A 385 1.00 -26.91 -0.25
C TYR A 385 -0.02 -27.80 -0.99
N ARG A 386 0.45 -28.73 -1.83
CA ARG A 386 -0.41 -29.65 -2.58
C ARG A 386 0.11 -31.09 -2.41
N GLY A 387 -0.69 -32.03 -1.91
CA GLY A 387 -0.37 -33.48 -1.97
C GLY A 387 0.18 -34.12 -0.70
N ASP A 388 1.04 -35.14 -0.86
CA ASP A 388 1.38 -36.18 0.13
C ASP A 388 2.88 -36.25 0.54
N GLY A 389 3.62 -35.16 0.32
CA GLY A 389 5.03 -35.01 0.71
C GLY A 389 5.29 -34.31 2.05
N SER A 390 6.57 -34.06 2.33
CA SER A 390 6.99 -33.27 3.51
C SER A 390 8.15 -32.30 3.18
N GLY A 391 8.25 -31.93 1.90
CA GLY A 391 9.32 -31.09 1.37
C GLY A 391 9.26 -29.61 1.76
N ARG A 392 10.00 -28.81 0.99
CA ARG A 392 10.21 -27.38 1.17
C ARG A 392 9.70 -26.61 -0.05
N PHE A 393 9.09 -25.45 0.16
CA PHE A 393 8.65 -24.59 -0.95
C PHE A 393 8.58 -23.13 -0.52
N GLY A 394 8.72 -22.22 -1.48
CA GLY A 394 8.77 -20.78 -1.23
C GLY A 394 9.38 -20.04 -2.40
N VAL A 395 10.33 -19.14 -2.11
CA VAL A 395 10.94 -18.27 -3.11
C VAL A 395 12.45 -18.42 -3.15
N VAL A 396 13.00 -18.34 -4.36
CA VAL A 396 14.36 -17.86 -4.56
C VAL A 396 14.32 -16.36 -4.27
N ALA A 397 14.60 -15.99 -3.03
CA ALA A 397 14.52 -14.61 -2.59
C ALA A 397 15.59 -13.75 -3.25
N TRP A 398 16.78 -14.29 -3.55
CA TRP A 398 17.85 -13.60 -4.28
C TRP A 398 18.84 -14.60 -4.86
N ASP A 399 19.24 -14.45 -6.13
CA ASP A 399 20.28 -15.24 -6.76
C ASP A 399 21.11 -14.38 -7.72
N LYS A 400 22.42 -14.27 -7.48
CA LYS A 400 23.34 -13.54 -8.38
C LYS A 400 24.26 -14.47 -9.17
N GLY A 401 23.93 -15.75 -9.22
CA GLY A 401 24.78 -16.81 -9.72
C GLY A 401 26.03 -17.03 -8.85
N ARG A 402 27.03 -17.72 -9.40
CA ARG A 402 28.32 -18.02 -8.73
C ARG A 402 28.16 -18.70 -7.36
N ASN A 403 27.15 -19.58 -7.23
CA ASN A 403 26.77 -20.25 -5.97
C ASN A 403 26.48 -19.26 -4.83
N SER A 404 25.82 -18.14 -5.13
CA SER A 404 25.41 -17.16 -4.13
C SER A 404 23.91 -16.86 -4.24
N SER A 405 23.13 -17.50 -3.39
CA SER A 405 21.67 -17.41 -3.38
C SER A 405 21.11 -17.38 -1.95
N LEU A 406 19.91 -16.82 -1.83
CA LEU A 406 19.08 -16.82 -0.63
C LEU A 406 17.73 -17.44 -1.01
N ILE A 407 17.38 -18.55 -0.36
CA ILE A 407 16.07 -19.20 -0.47
C ILE A 407 15.31 -18.93 0.82
N ILE A 408 14.02 -18.65 0.72
CA ILE A 408 13.13 -18.40 1.87
C ILE A 408 11.83 -19.15 1.62
N GLY A 409 11.38 -19.96 2.57
CA GLY A 409 10.21 -20.79 2.35
C GLY A 409 9.74 -21.53 3.59
N LEU A 410 8.78 -22.42 3.40
CA LEU A 410 8.21 -23.27 4.44
C LEU A 410 8.80 -24.69 4.31
N ASP A 411 9.10 -25.32 5.44
CA ASP A 411 9.52 -26.72 5.56
C ASP A 411 8.40 -27.50 6.25
N ARG A 412 7.70 -28.33 5.46
CA ARG A 412 6.52 -29.08 5.92
C ARG A 412 6.88 -30.14 6.95
N LYS A 413 8.05 -30.79 6.79
CA LYS A 413 8.52 -31.85 7.69
C LYS A 413 8.86 -31.31 9.06
N GLN A 414 9.50 -30.14 9.11
CA GLN A 414 9.92 -29.52 10.37
C GLN A 414 8.85 -28.62 11.00
N ASN A 415 7.79 -28.28 10.25
CA ASN A 415 6.80 -27.27 10.63
C ASN A 415 7.46 -25.92 10.93
N THR A 416 8.31 -25.46 10.01
CA THR A 416 9.08 -24.22 10.17
C THR A 416 9.02 -23.35 8.93
N VAL A 417 9.21 -22.06 9.10
CA VAL A 417 9.71 -21.19 8.04
C VAL A 417 11.24 -21.17 8.10
N PHE A 418 11.91 -21.25 6.95
CA PHE A 418 13.36 -21.28 6.85
C PHE A 418 13.88 -20.17 5.94
N HIS A 419 15.14 -19.78 6.17
CA HIS A 419 15.95 -19.13 5.16
C HIS A 419 17.25 -19.91 4.99
N GLU A 420 17.72 -20.04 3.76
CA GLU A 420 18.99 -20.68 3.44
C GLU A 420 19.84 -19.71 2.60
N LEU A 421 20.96 -19.26 3.16
CA LEU A 421 21.96 -18.47 2.45
C LEU A 421 23.11 -19.36 2.02
N ARG A 422 23.25 -19.56 0.70
CA ARG A 422 24.37 -20.25 0.08
C ARG A 422 25.38 -19.25 -0.44
N GLN A 423 26.66 -19.45 -0.13
CA GLN A 423 27.79 -18.66 -0.63
C GLN A 423 29.01 -19.55 -0.90
N GLY A 424 29.23 -19.89 -2.18
CA GLY A 424 30.30 -20.79 -2.60
C GLY A 424 30.05 -22.22 -2.11
N LYS A 425 30.93 -22.70 -1.21
CA LYS A 425 30.80 -24.01 -0.54
C LYS A 425 30.12 -23.93 0.82
N HIS A 426 29.78 -22.72 1.28
CA HIS A 426 29.19 -22.51 2.60
C HIS A 426 27.68 -22.33 2.46
N THR A 427 26.92 -23.03 3.31
CA THR A 427 25.48 -22.85 3.46
C THR A 427 25.20 -22.51 4.91
N ARG A 428 24.33 -21.52 5.14
CA ARG A 428 23.83 -21.15 6.46
C ARG A 428 22.30 -21.17 6.41
N GLU A 429 21.70 -21.92 7.31
CA GLU A 429 20.25 -22.00 7.46
C GLU A 429 19.83 -21.45 8.83
N ARG A 430 18.70 -20.75 8.87
CA ARG A 430 17.96 -20.43 10.10
C ARG A 430 16.51 -20.82 9.87
N SER A 431 15.88 -21.32 10.91
CA SER A 431 14.47 -21.70 10.88
C SER A 431 13.74 -21.16 12.11
N LEU A 432 12.46 -20.83 11.96
CA LEU A 432 11.54 -20.49 13.05
C LEU A 432 10.34 -21.44 13.01
N PRO A 433 9.82 -21.88 14.17
CA PRO A 433 8.65 -22.72 14.22
C PRO A 433 7.41 -21.98 13.70
N LEU A 434 6.58 -22.69 12.95
CA LEU A 434 5.22 -22.25 12.64
C LEU A 434 4.29 -22.63 13.81
N PRO A 435 3.13 -21.94 13.95
CA PRO A 435 2.10 -22.35 14.91
C PRO A 435 1.71 -23.82 14.76
N ALA A 436 1.30 -24.44 15.87
CA ALA A 436 0.90 -25.85 15.88
C ALA A 436 -0.36 -26.11 15.02
N ASP A 437 -1.21 -25.09 14.90
CA ASP A 437 -2.44 -25.05 14.11
C ASP A 437 -2.24 -24.39 12.73
N PHE A 438 -1.00 -24.28 12.25
CA PHE A 438 -0.72 -23.75 10.91
C PHE A 438 -1.47 -24.56 9.84
N ASN A 439 -2.31 -23.88 9.06
CA ASN A 439 -3.15 -24.49 8.05
C ASN A 439 -2.37 -24.72 6.76
N TRP A 440 -1.78 -25.89 6.59
CA TRP A 440 -1.04 -26.23 5.37
C TRP A 440 -1.91 -26.32 4.11
N ASP A 441 -3.20 -26.60 4.27
CA ASP A 441 -4.11 -26.83 3.15
C ASP A 441 -4.64 -25.53 2.53
N GLY A 442 -4.51 -24.40 3.24
CA GLY A 442 -4.93 -23.08 2.77
C GLY A 442 -3.80 -22.23 2.16
N PRO A 443 -4.13 -21.15 1.44
CA PRO A 443 -3.14 -20.28 0.82
C PRO A 443 -2.46 -19.34 1.83
N HIS A 444 -1.16 -19.11 1.66
CA HIS A 444 -0.39 -18.17 2.47
C HIS A 444 0.34 -17.15 1.60
N ARG A 445 0.27 -15.87 1.97
CA ARG A 445 1.07 -14.82 1.31
C ARG A 445 2.49 -14.82 1.85
N LEU A 446 3.49 -14.91 0.99
CA LEU A 446 4.89 -14.68 1.31
C LEU A 446 5.35 -13.37 0.67
N ARG A 447 5.76 -12.39 1.49
CA ARG A 447 6.29 -11.09 1.05
C ARG A 447 7.77 -10.99 1.43
N VAL A 448 8.61 -10.58 0.48
CA VAL A 448 10.04 -10.31 0.70
C VAL A 448 10.37 -8.89 0.26
N GLU A 449 10.91 -8.10 1.18
CA GLU A 449 11.43 -6.76 0.88
C GLU A 449 12.95 -6.80 0.92
N ASN A 450 13.59 -6.75 -0.25
CA ASN A 450 15.04 -6.59 -0.36
C ASN A 450 15.38 -5.10 -0.41
N ASN A 451 16.10 -4.61 0.59
CA ASN A 451 16.60 -3.24 0.64
C ASN A 451 18.13 -3.24 0.75
N ASP A 452 18.81 -3.29 -0.40
CA ASP A 452 20.26 -3.37 -0.58
C ASP A 452 20.93 -4.29 0.45
N SER A 453 20.73 -5.60 0.29
CA SER A 453 21.31 -6.71 1.06
C SER A 453 20.65 -7.06 2.39
N VAL A 454 19.62 -6.33 2.81
CA VAL A 454 18.83 -6.72 3.98
C VAL A 454 17.41 -7.05 3.55
N PHE A 455 16.92 -8.18 4.05
CA PHE A 455 15.66 -8.79 3.66
C PHE A 455 14.69 -8.77 4.83
N LYS A 456 13.55 -8.11 4.68
CA LYS A 456 12.39 -8.30 5.56
C LYS A 456 11.47 -9.33 4.92
N VAL A 457 10.90 -10.22 5.73
CA VAL A 457 10.06 -11.30 5.26
C VAL A 457 8.77 -11.32 6.07
N TYR A 458 7.63 -11.39 5.38
CA TYR A 458 6.34 -11.56 6.02
C TYR A 458 5.66 -12.84 5.53
N LEU A 459 5.09 -13.59 6.46
CA LEU A 459 4.17 -14.71 6.18
C LEU A 459 2.77 -14.29 6.63
N GLY A 460 1.85 -14.08 5.68
CA GLY A 460 0.61 -13.38 5.93
C GLY A 460 0.88 -11.92 6.30
N ALA A 461 0.44 -11.48 7.48
CA ALA A 461 0.79 -10.19 8.06
C ALA A 461 2.06 -10.25 8.95
N VAL A 462 2.48 -11.44 9.39
CA VAL A 462 3.50 -11.62 10.44
C VAL A 462 4.90 -11.32 9.91
N LEU A 463 5.61 -10.38 10.52
CA LEU A 463 7.02 -10.11 10.26
C LEU A 463 7.89 -11.18 10.91
N LEU A 464 8.67 -11.88 10.09
CA LEU A 464 9.55 -12.94 10.55
C LEU A 464 10.90 -12.37 11.00
N ASP A 465 11.26 -12.58 12.27
CA ASP A 465 12.59 -12.29 12.80
C ASP A 465 13.62 -13.29 12.26
N MET A 466 14.02 -13.11 11.01
CA MET A 466 14.88 -14.05 10.31
C MET A 466 16.23 -13.44 9.93
N LEU A 467 16.27 -12.25 9.33
CA LEU A 467 17.50 -11.75 8.71
C LEU A 467 17.73 -10.25 8.96
N HIS A 468 18.53 -9.94 9.98
CA HIS A 468 18.86 -8.54 10.33
C HIS A 468 20.18 -8.06 9.74
N ALA A 469 21.09 -8.98 9.45
CA ALA A 469 22.43 -8.65 8.98
C ALA A 469 22.49 -8.52 7.44
N PRO A 470 23.17 -7.50 6.91
CA PRO A 470 23.47 -7.38 5.48
C PRO A 470 24.14 -8.64 4.90
N VAL A 471 23.60 -9.15 3.80
CA VAL A 471 24.20 -10.25 3.03
C VAL A 471 25.52 -9.76 2.42
N LYS A 472 26.64 -10.37 2.84
CA LYS A 472 27.97 -9.99 2.35
C LYS A 472 28.12 -10.27 0.86
N GLY A 473 28.75 -9.33 0.14
CA GLY A 473 28.95 -9.44 -1.30
C GLY A 473 27.67 -9.31 -2.12
N HIS A 474 26.58 -8.81 -1.54
CA HIS A 474 25.32 -8.57 -2.25
C HIS A 474 25.51 -7.64 -3.47
N GLY A 475 24.77 -7.95 -4.52
CA GLY A 475 24.69 -7.19 -5.76
C GLY A 475 23.35 -7.50 -6.45
N PRO A 476 23.12 -6.95 -7.65
CA PRO A 476 21.93 -7.26 -8.42
C PRO A 476 21.76 -8.77 -8.56
N GLY A 477 20.58 -9.30 -8.23
CA GLY A 477 20.25 -10.71 -8.34
C GLY A 477 18.81 -10.91 -8.76
N THR A 478 18.51 -12.08 -9.33
CA THR A 478 17.17 -12.49 -9.74
C THR A 478 16.39 -13.07 -8.57
N ALA A 479 15.07 -13.12 -8.73
CA ALA A 479 14.16 -13.75 -7.78
C ALA A 479 13.23 -14.71 -8.52
N GLY A 480 12.60 -15.61 -7.78
CA GLY A 480 11.75 -16.64 -8.36
C GLY A 480 11.08 -17.52 -7.33
N LEU A 481 10.54 -18.62 -7.80
CA LEU A 481 9.85 -19.64 -7.01
C LEU A 481 10.76 -20.84 -6.79
N PHE A 482 10.55 -21.53 -5.67
CA PHE A 482 11.36 -22.67 -5.23
C PHE A 482 10.45 -23.77 -4.69
N ALA A 483 10.75 -25.03 -5.03
CA ALA A 483 10.15 -26.21 -4.42
C ALA A 483 11.13 -27.39 -4.42
N GLU A 484 11.05 -28.24 -3.40
CA GLU A 484 11.92 -29.40 -3.20
C GLU A 484 11.15 -30.48 -2.45
N GLY A 485 11.06 -31.71 -2.98
CA GLY A 485 10.50 -32.85 -2.25
C GLY A 485 9.02 -32.76 -1.84
N CYS A 486 8.25 -31.83 -2.42
CA CYS A 486 6.79 -31.73 -2.28
C CYS A 486 6.15 -31.16 -3.54
N ASN A 487 4.86 -31.42 -3.77
CA ASN A 487 4.11 -30.58 -4.70
C ASN A 487 3.65 -29.32 -3.97
N ALA A 488 3.77 -28.20 -4.66
CA ALA A 488 3.32 -26.90 -4.21
C ALA A 488 2.70 -26.18 -5.40
N SER A 489 1.80 -25.26 -5.12
CA SER A 489 1.27 -24.34 -6.10
C SER A 489 1.49 -22.88 -5.70
N PHE A 490 1.47 -22.03 -6.71
CA PHE A 490 1.71 -20.61 -6.59
C PHE A 490 0.65 -19.85 -7.40
N ASP A 491 -0.22 -19.12 -6.72
CA ASP A 491 -1.36 -18.44 -7.37
C ASP A 491 -0.93 -17.15 -8.07
N SER A 492 0.19 -16.57 -7.61
CA SER A 492 0.69 -15.31 -8.14
C SER A 492 2.18 -15.13 -7.88
N PHE A 493 2.82 -14.30 -8.69
CA PHE A 493 4.13 -13.74 -8.43
C PHE A 493 4.19 -12.30 -8.90
N MET A 494 4.55 -11.39 -7.99
CA MET A 494 4.68 -9.96 -8.25
C MET A 494 6.02 -9.48 -7.73
N LEU A 495 6.77 -8.75 -8.57
CA LEU A 495 8.02 -8.11 -8.19
C LEU A 495 8.05 -6.67 -8.70
N THR A 496 8.32 -5.74 -7.79
CA THR A 496 8.51 -4.32 -8.11
C THR A 496 9.91 -3.91 -7.71
N ARG A 497 10.72 -3.49 -8.69
CA ARG A 497 12.05 -2.92 -8.44
C ARG A 497 11.87 -1.57 -7.75
N GLY A 498 12.41 -1.44 -6.55
CA GLY A 498 12.08 -0.33 -5.67
C GLY A 498 12.24 -0.67 -4.20
N TRP A 499 12.02 0.32 -3.35
CA TRP A 499 12.07 0.18 -1.90
C TRP A 499 11.29 1.30 -1.21
N ASP A 500 10.92 1.04 0.04
CA ASP A 500 10.37 2.02 0.97
C ASP A 500 11.14 1.93 2.29
N GLU A 501 11.65 3.05 2.79
CA GLU A 501 12.53 3.07 3.97
C GLU A 501 12.40 4.34 4.82
N TRP A 502 12.65 4.18 6.12
CA TRP A 502 12.52 5.25 7.11
C TRP A 502 13.44 5.03 8.30
N GLY A 503 13.78 6.11 9.01
CA GLY A 503 14.54 6.07 10.25
C GLY A 503 15.81 5.20 10.15
N ARG A 504 15.99 4.28 11.11
CA ARG A 504 17.11 3.33 11.14
C ARG A 504 17.09 2.31 10.01
N ASN A 505 15.96 2.19 9.31
CA ASN A 505 15.82 1.26 8.19
C ASN A 505 16.46 1.79 6.90
N ILE A 506 16.80 3.09 6.83
CA ILE A 506 17.48 3.67 5.66
C ILE A 506 18.89 3.12 5.51
N ARG A 507 19.18 2.45 4.39
CA ARG A 507 20.45 1.74 4.15
C ARG A 507 20.83 1.69 2.67
N GLY A 508 22.06 1.25 2.38
CA GLY A 508 22.53 1.07 0.99
C GLY A 508 22.94 2.34 0.25
N TRP A 509 22.89 3.50 0.91
CA TRP A 509 23.31 4.78 0.35
C TRP A 509 24.83 4.92 0.39
N ARG A 510 25.41 5.47 -0.69
CA ARG A 510 26.86 5.63 -0.84
C ARG A 510 27.23 7.04 -1.30
N THR A 511 28.17 7.67 -0.61
CA THR A 511 28.79 8.91 -1.09
C THR A 511 29.79 8.61 -2.20
N PRO A 512 30.11 9.54 -3.10
CA PRO A 512 31.41 9.54 -3.77
C PRO A 512 32.52 9.68 -2.70
N PRO A 513 33.58 8.85 -2.65
CA PRO A 513 34.05 7.84 -3.61
C PRO A 513 33.54 6.39 -3.39
N GLY A 514 32.60 6.16 -2.48
CA GLY A 514 31.94 4.86 -2.26
C GLY A 514 31.56 4.57 -0.80
N ARG A 515 31.69 5.55 0.10
CA ARG A 515 31.50 5.37 1.55
C ARG A 515 30.02 5.16 1.88
N HIS A 516 29.73 4.13 2.68
CA HIS A 516 28.38 3.87 3.16
C HIS A 516 27.88 4.95 4.12
N VAL A 517 26.63 5.36 3.93
CA VAL A 517 25.84 6.16 4.87
C VAL A 517 24.51 5.46 5.13
N HIS A 518 23.96 5.64 6.34
CA HIS A 518 22.75 4.96 6.81
C HIS A 518 21.92 5.90 7.69
N GLY A 519 20.65 5.57 7.85
CA GLY A 519 19.74 6.33 8.70
C GLY A 519 19.90 6.01 10.19
N ARG A 520 19.50 6.97 11.00
CA ARG A 520 19.27 6.86 12.45
C ARG A 520 17.79 7.12 12.73
N ASP A 521 17.39 7.33 13.98
CA ASP A 521 15.97 7.55 14.36
C ASP A 521 15.25 8.59 13.50
N LYS A 522 15.91 9.72 13.23
CA LYS A 522 15.34 10.82 12.43
C LYS A 522 15.56 10.70 10.91
N GLY A 523 16.19 9.61 10.46
CA GLY A 523 16.55 9.39 9.06
C GLY A 523 18.05 9.54 8.78
N LEU A 524 18.40 9.73 7.51
CA LEU A 524 19.77 9.80 7.00
C LEU A 524 20.24 11.26 6.98
N THR A 525 21.36 11.55 7.65
CA THR A 525 21.96 12.88 7.68
C THR A 525 23.13 12.97 6.70
N LEU A 526 23.11 13.97 5.84
CA LEU A 526 24.25 14.41 5.02
C LEU A 526 24.78 15.72 5.56
N VAL A 527 26.11 15.86 5.67
CA VAL A 527 26.76 17.12 6.05
C VAL A 527 26.96 18.03 4.83
N ALA A 528 27.28 19.30 5.06
CA ALA A 528 27.48 20.28 3.99
C ALA A 528 28.41 19.76 2.87
N GLY A 529 28.00 19.94 1.62
CA GLY A 529 28.70 19.51 0.42
C GLY A 529 28.64 18.00 0.14
N GLN A 530 28.00 17.20 0.99
CA GLN A 530 27.92 15.75 0.81
C GLN A 530 26.74 15.35 -0.08
N SER A 531 26.97 14.40 -0.98
CA SER A 531 25.93 13.69 -1.72
C SER A 531 25.98 12.19 -1.45
N ALA A 532 24.86 11.51 -1.65
CA ALA A 532 24.78 10.06 -1.60
C ALA A 532 23.78 9.53 -2.65
N PHE A 533 24.09 8.35 -3.21
CA PHE A 533 23.30 7.72 -4.27
C PHE A 533 22.96 6.28 -3.92
N LYS A 534 21.82 5.80 -4.44
CA LYS A 534 21.32 4.45 -4.19
C LYS A 534 20.49 3.93 -5.36
N GLY A 535 20.37 2.61 -5.42
CA GLY A 535 19.45 1.91 -6.30
C GLY A 535 20.12 1.42 -7.57
N ASP A 536 19.36 0.63 -8.32
CA ASP A 536 19.71 0.28 -9.69
C ASP A 536 19.37 1.45 -10.62
N ALA A 537 19.97 1.46 -11.81
CA ALA A 537 19.54 2.39 -12.85
C ALA A 537 18.16 1.95 -13.36
N LEU A 538 17.18 2.86 -13.30
CA LEU A 538 15.80 2.64 -13.69
C LEU A 538 15.40 3.60 -14.81
N ARG A 539 14.58 3.11 -15.74
CA ARG A 539 14.11 3.86 -16.92
C ARG A 539 13.11 4.94 -16.54
N CYS A 540 12.03 4.53 -15.85
CA CYS A 540 10.99 5.40 -15.33
C CYS A 540 10.74 5.00 -13.87
N TYR A 541 10.48 5.98 -13.01
CA TYR A 541 10.25 5.72 -11.59
C TYR A 541 9.60 6.90 -10.89
N GLU A 542 8.96 6.62 -9.77
CA GLU A 542 8.61 7.63 -8.78
C GLU A 542 9.64 7.63 -7.66
N PHE A 543 9.98 8.82 -7.15
CA PHE A 543 10.87 9.00 -6.01
C PHE A 543 10.31 10.08 -5.08
N SER A 544 10.12 9.73 -3.81
CA SER A 544 9.64 10.63 -2.75
C SER A 544 10.57 10.58 -1.53
N THR A 545 10.75 11.72 -0.87
CA THR A 545 11.48 11.83 0.41
C THR A 545 10.92 12.97 1.25
N GLN A 546 10.99 12.84 2.57
CA GLN A 546 11.01 14.00 3.46
C GLN A 546 12.40 14.60 3.49
N ILE A 547 12.47 15.92 3.49
CA ILE A 547 13.70 16.69 3.71
C ILE A 547 13.52 17.67 4.88
N GLN A 548 14.51 17.71 5.76
CA GLN A 548 14.60 18.64 6.87
C GLN A 548 16.00 19.24 6.90
N GLY A 549 16.13 20.56 6.96
CA GLY A 549 17.42 21.24 7.03
C GLY A 549 17.26 22.75 7.18
N LYS A 550 18.28 23.42 7.73
CA LYS A 550 18.36 24.88 7.85
C LYS A 550 19.24 25.52 6.78
N ALA A 551 19.39 24.83 5.64
CA ALA A 551 20.30 25.24 4.58
C ALA A 551 19.82 24.67 3.25
N SER A 552 20.43 25.16 2.17
CA SER A 552 20.21 24.63 0.82
C SER A 552 20.52 23.12 0.77
N GLY A 553 19.66 22.34 0.11
CA GLY A 553 19.79 20.90 -0.03
C GLY A 553 18.77 20.36 -1.02
N GLY A 554 18.72 19.04 -1.23
CA GLY A 554 17.70 18.46 -2.08
C GLY A 554 18.05 17.10 -2.63
N ILE A 555 17.58 16.85 -3.84
CA ILE A 555 17.68 15.53 -4.48
C ILE A 555 18.30 15.60 -5.87
N TYR A 556 18.81 14.45 -6.31
CA TYR A 556 19.05 14.18 -7.72
C TYR A 556 17.93 13.27 -8.22
N PRO A 557 16.93 13.80 -8.95
CA PRO A 557 15.93 12.96 -9.61
C PRO A 557 16.56 12.08 -10.66
N VAL A 558 17.68 12.50 -11.27
CA VAL A 558 18.42 11.76 -12.30
C VAL A 558 19.91 11.89 -11.98
N TYR A 559 20.59 10.77 -11.74
CA TYR A 559 22.05 10.73 -11.66
C TYR A 559 22.62 9.49 -12.35
N LEU A 560 23.46 9.72 -13.36
CA LEU A 560 24.36 8.72 -13.93
C LEU A 560 25.78 8.97 -13.44
N ASP A 561 26.26 10.19 -13.69
CA ASP A 561 27.61 10.67 -13.41
C ASP A 561 27.63 12.22 -13.37
N ASP A 562 28.81 12.80 -13.15
CA ASP A 562 29.00 14.25 -12.99
C ASP A 562 28.84 15.05 -14.31
N ALA A 563 28.66 14.38 -15.44
CA ALA A 563 28.35 14.96 -16.74
C ALA A 563 26.86 14.79 -17.12
N ASN A 564 26.11 13.93 -16.43
CA ASN A 564 24.73 13.55 -16.74
C ASN A 564 23.89 13.44 -15.46
N TYR A 565 23.33 14.57 -15.05
CA TYR A 565 22.47 14.64 -13.86
C TYR A 565 21.45 15.77 -13.94
N LEU A 566 20.33 15.57 -13.26
CA LEU A 566 19.38 16.61 -12.87
C LEU A 566 19.41 16.70 -11.35
N ARG A 567 19.48 17.92 -10.83
CA ARG A 567 19.50 18.25 -9.41
C ARG A 567 18.39 19.24 -9.11
N LEU A 568 17.65 18.98 -8.04
CA LEU A 568 16.61 19.87 -7.51
C LEU A 568 17.05 20.36 -6.14
N SER A 569 17.21 21.67 -6.00
CA SER A 569 17.62 22.31 -4.76
C SER A 569 16.45 23.06 -4.15
N VAL A 570 16.13 22.79 -2.89
CA VAL A 570 15.20 23.59 -2.09
C VAL A 570 15.98 24.65 -1.32
N ASN A 571 15.37 25.82 -1.14
CA ASN A 571 15.90 26.85 -0.24
C ASN A 571 15.55 26.54 1.23
N GLU A 572 16.16 27.28 2.16
CA GLU A 572 16.01 27.07 3.60
C GLU A 572 14.55 27.12 4.08
N ASP A 573 13.77 28.07 3.54
CA ASP A 573 12.37 28.25 3.93
C ASP A 573 11.39 27.33 3.18
N PHE A 574 11.90 26.45 2.30
CA PHE A 574 11.11 25.54 1.47
C PHE A 574 10.02 26.27 0.65
N THR A 575 10.35 27.42 0.08
CA THR A 575 9.43 28.25 -0.72
C THR A 575 9.69 28.16 -2.22
N GLU A 576 10.83 27.62 -2.64
CA GLU A 576 11.13 27.39 -4.05
C GLU A 576 12.03 26.17 -4.28
N ILE A 577 11.88 25.56 -5.45
CA ILE A 577 12.78 24.55 -5.99
C ILE A 577 13.50 25.10 -7.20
N LYS A 578 14.83 25.00 -7.22
CA LYS A 578 15.68 25.37 -8.36
C LYS A 578 16.26 24.15 -9.03
N THR A 579 16.20 24.13 -10.35
CA THR A 579 16.86 23.10 -11.16
C THR A 579 18.31 23.50 -11.46
N ASP A 580 19.17 22.50 -11.45
CA ASP A 580 20.54 22.57 -11.94
C ASP A 580 20.91 21.21 -12.54
N GLY A 581 21.84 21.16 -13.47
CA GLY A 581 22.27 19.87 -13.99
C GLY A 581 23.07 19.94 -15.27
N LYS A 582 23.43 18.77 -15.76
CA LYS A 582 24.16 18.59 -17.01
C LYS A 582 23.58 17.45 -17.83
N HIS A 583 23.63 17.60 -19.14
CA HIS A 583 23.35 16.57 -20.12
C HIS A 583 24.52 16.51 -21.11
N HIS A 584 25.23 15.38 -21.16
CA HIS A 584 26.48 15.23 -21.91
C HIS A 584 27.51 16.34 -21.61
N GLY A 585 27.61 16.73 -20.33
CA GLY A 585 28.53 17.77 -19.86
C GLY A 585 28.06 19.22 -20.11
N GLN A 586 26.99 19.42 -20.89
CA GLN A 586 26.40 20.74 -21.12
C GLN A 586 25.41 21.10 -20.02
N ALA A 587 25.45 22.33 -19.52
CA ALA A 587 24.54 22.79 -18.48
C ALA A 587 23.09 22.79 -18.96
N LEU A 588 22.18 22.31 -18.11
CA LEU A 588 20.74 22.39 -18.33
C LEU A 588 20.23 23.82 -18.09
N GLU A 589 19.09 24.13 -18.69
CA GLU A 589 18.34 25.34 -18.37
C GLU A 589 17.95 25.35 -16.88
N LYS A 590 18.25 26.46 -16.20
CA LYS A 590 17.84 26.67 -14.81
C LYS A 590 16.39 27.13 -14.78
N ARG A 591 15.59 26.49 -13.94
CA ARG A 591 14.18 26.78 -13.71
C ARG A 591 13.95 26.94 -12.22
N THR A 592 12.98 27.77 -11.86
CA THR A 592 12.54 27.97 -10.49
C THR A 592 11.05 27.65 -10.40
N PHE A 593 10.69 26.80 -9.45
CA PHE A 593 9.31 26.42 -9.17
C PHE A 593 8.92 26.93 -7.77
N PRO A 594 7.93 27.83 -7.67
CA PRO A 594 7.45 28.27 -6.36
C PRO A 594 6.67 27.15 -5.67
N ILE A 595 6.95 26.94 -4.38
CA ILE A 595 6.21 26.00 -3.54
C ILE A 595 5.07 26.75 -2.86
N ARG A 596 3.88 26.14 -2.89
CA ARG A 596 2.71 26.66 -2.17
C ARG A 596 2.56 25.93 -0.83
N PRO A 597 2.44 26.65 0.30
CA PRO A 597 2.24 26.01 1.60
C PRO A 597 0.95 25.20 1.65
N ARG A 598 0.96 24.08 2.39
CA ARG A 598 -0.27 23.39 2.79
C ARG A 598 -1.06 24.28 3.76
N ILE A 599 -2.39 24.27 3.60
CA ILE A 599 -3.32 24.96 4.50
C ILE A 599 -3.35 24.25 5.86
N HIS A 600 -3.27 22.92 5.84
CA HIS A 600 -3.29 22.09 7.04
C HIS A 600 -2.14 21.10 7.06
N ARG A 601 -1.56 20.91 8.25
CA ARG A 601 -0.60 19.87 8.58
C ARG A 601 -0.95 19.28 9.93
N ALA A 602 -0.85 17.96 10.06
CA ALA A 602 -0.96 17.29 11.35
C ALA A 602 0.26 17.57 12.24
N HIS A 603 1.44 17.69 11.62
CA HIS A 603 2.73 17.86 12.29
C HIS A 603 3.47 19.09 11.75
N ASP A 604 4.22 19.76 12.62
CA ASP A 604 5.04 20.91 12.23
C ASP A 604 6.14 20.48 11.25
N ALA A 605 6.41 21.30 10.22
CA ALA A 605 7.43 21.01 9.21
C ALA A 605 8.84 20.94 9.81
N SER A 606 9.10 21.64 10.92
CA SER A 606 10.36 21.56 11.65
C SER A 606 10.57 20.23 12.37
N GLU A 607 9.52 19.43 12.57
CA GLU A 607 9.60 18.10 13.19
C GLU A 607 9.49 16.97 12.15
N ASN A 608 8.53 17.10 11.23
CA ASN A 608 8.18 16.06 10.25
C ASN A 608 8.91 16.22 8.90
N GLY A 609 9.54 17.37 8.66
CA GLY A 609 10.15 17.73 7.39
C GLY A 609 9.13 18.18 6.35
N ASN A 610 9.64 18.43 5.14
CA ASN A 610 8.82 18.74 3.98
C ASN A 610 8.93 17.65 2.91
N ASN A 611 7.82 17.38 2.22
CA ASN A 611 7.79 16.36 1.18
C ASN A 611 8.28 16.91 -0.17
N LEU A 612 9.21 16.18 -0.79
CA LEU A 612 9.60 16.35 -2.17
C LEU A 612 9.38 15.04 -2.93
N ARG A 613 8.69 15.11 -4.07
CA ARG A 613 8.37 13.95 -4.89
C ARG A 613 8.57 14.26 -6.37
N ILE A 614 9.05 13.28 -7.11
CA ILE A 614 9.20 13.35 -8.57
C ILE A 614 8.67 12.10 -9.23
N VAL A 615 8.19 12.27 -10.46
CA VAL A 615 7.92 11.16 -11.39
C VAL A 615 8.83 11.34 -12.59
N LYS A 616 9.83 10.47 -12.73
CA LYS A 616 10.71 10.43 -13.91
C LYS A 616 10.08 9.54 -14.97
N LEU A 617 9.78 10.15 -16.11
CA LEU A 617 9.41 9.48 -17.35
C LEU A 617 10.58 9.55 -18.34
N GLN A 618 10.42 8.98 -19.54
CA GLN A 618 11.49 8.95 -20.54
C GLN A 618 11.81 10.34 -21.10
N ASP A 619 10.80 11.21 -21.21
CA ASP A 619 10.84 12.50 -21.89
C ASP A 619 10.67 13.70 -20.95
N LYS A 620 10.42 13.45 -19.66
CA LYS A 620 10.25 14.50 -18.65
C LYS A 620 10.41 14.01 -17.21
N VAL A 621 10.58 14.96 -16.30
CA VAL A 621 10.41 14.76 -14.85
C VAL A 621 9.28 15.67 -14.37
N ILE A 622 8.26 15.09 -13.73
CA ILE A 622 7.16 15.83 -13.09
C ILE A 622 7.55 16.07 -11.63
N LEU A 623 7.38 17.30 -11.15
CA LEU A 623 7.80 17.74 -9.83
C LEU A 623 6.61 18.02 -8.92
N PHE A 624 6.68 17.52 -7.70
CA PHE A 624 5.71 17.78 -6.64
C PHE A 624 6.42 18.23 -5.36
N ALA A 625 5.78 19.14 -4.63
CA ALA A 625 6.13 19.44 -3.26
C ALA A 625 4.87 19.44 -2.41
N GLU A 626 4.93 18.80 -1.23
CA GLU A 626 3.80 18.74 -0.30
C GLU A 626 2.49 18.22 -0.94
N GLY A 627 2.60 17.27 -1.88
CA GLY A 627 1.46 16.71 -2.61
C GLY A 627 0.91 17.58 -3.74
N LEU A 628 1.42 18.80 -3.96
CA LEU A 628 1.02 19.66 -5.08
C LEU A 628 1.98 19.50 -6.25
N GLU A 629 1.44 19.32 -7.46
CA GLU A 629 2.21 19.38 -8.71
C GLU A 629 2.69 20.82 -8.98
N LEU A 630 3.99 20.99 -9.22
CA LEU A 630 4.60 22.30 -9.48
C LEU A 630 4.89 22.53 -10.97
N GLY A 631 5.09 21.45 -11.73
CA GLY A 631 5.34 21.50 -13.16
C GLY A 631 6.32 20.43 -13.64
N GLU A 632 6.79 20.60 -14.88
CA GLU A 632 7.58 19.59 -15.59
C GLU A 632 8.95 20.12 -16.04
N ILE A 633 9.91 19.21 -16.09
CA ILE A 633 11.25 19.43 -16.61
C ILE A 633 11.41 18.51 -17.82
N PRO A 634 11.30 19.04 -19.06
CA PRO A 634 11.43 18.24 -20.26
C PRO A 634 12.87 17.76 -20.45
N GLY A 635 13.04 16.58 -21.03
CA GLY A 635 14.34 16.02 -21.38
C GLY A 635 14.29 14.52 -21.63
N HIS A 636 15.12 14.02 -22.54
CA HIS A 636 15.27 12.58 -22.75
C HIS A 636 16.22 12.00 -21.70
N TRP A 637 15.67 11.47 -20.62
CA TRP A 637 16.45 11.05 -19.47
C TRP A 637 16.86 9.57 -19.57
N PRO A 638 18.16 9.25 -19.49
CA PRO A 638 18.62 7.86 -19.51
C PRO A 638 18.21 7.11 -18.23
N ASP A 639 18.50 5.81 -18.20
CA ASP A 639 18.33 4.97 -17.03
C ASP A 639 19.21 5.48 -15.90
N ALA A 640 18.61 5.85 -14.78
CA ALA A 640 19.29 6.63 -13.76
C ALA A 640 19.01 6.13 -12.35
N ARG A 641 19.87 6.53 -11.42
CA ARG A 641 19.70 6.33 -9.99
C ARG A 641 19.21 7.61 -9.34
N VAL A 642 18.67 7.47 -8.14
CA VAL A 642 18.31 8.60 -7.27
C VAL A 642 19.49 9.02 -6.40
N GLY A 643 19.51 10.29 -6.02
CA GLY A 643 20.49 10.86 -5.11
C GLY A 643 19.91 11.84 -4.12
N LEU A 644 20.63 12.05 -3.03
CA LEU A 644 20.38 13.05 -2.00
C LEU A 644 21.61 13.96 -1.89
N PHE A 645 21.43 15.23 -1.52
CA PHE A 645 22.56 16.10 -1.20
C PHE A 645 22.24 17.16 -0.17
N ALA A 646 23.27 17.52 0.58
CA ALA A 646 23.33 18.70 1.43
C ALA A 646 24.17 19.76 0.74
N GLY A 647 23.65 20.98 0.62
CA GLY A 647 24.33 22.14 0.06
C GLY A 647 25.23 22.78 1.10
N ASP A 648 24.89 23.98 1.56
CA ASP A 648 25.74 24.79 2.44
C ASP A 648 25.66 24.40 3.92
N GLY A 649 24.75 23.49 4.27
CA GLY A 649 24.55 23.01 5.64
C GLY A 649 23.99 21.59 5.67
N PRO A 650 23.87 20.99 6.87
CA PRO A 650 23.40 19.61 6.99
C PRO A 650 21.92 19.48 6.65
N CYS A 651 21.58 18.37 5.98
CA CYS A 651 20.22 17.97 5.66
C CYS A 651 19.93 16.57 6.19
N ILE A 652 18.71 16.35 6.66
CA ILE A 652 18.17 15.07 7.10
C ILE A 652 17.12 14.64 6.10
N PHE A 653 17.21 13.39 5.66
CA PHE A 653 16.29 12.76 4.73
C PHE A 653 15.61 11.59 5.41
N ASN A 654 14.30 11.51 5.32
CA ASN A 654 13.52 10.43 5.92
C ASN A 654 12.35 10.03 5.02
N GLY A 655 11.72 8.89 5.30
CA GLY A 655 10.56 8.43 4.55
C GLY A 655 10.78 8.41 3.05
N ILE A 656 11.76 7.63 2.61
CA ILE A 656 12.26 7.57 1.24
C ILE A 656 11.58 6.40 0.53
N THR A 657 10.90 6.68 -0.58
CA THR A 657 10.24 5.66 -1.39
C THR A 657 10.67 5.82 -2.84
N VAL A 658 11.07 4.71 -3.49
CA VAL A 658 11.40 4.65 -4.91
C VAL A 658 10.79 3.40 -5.50
N TYR A 659 10.18 3.48 -6.68
CA TYR A 659 9.79 2.29 -7.41
C TYR A 659 9.71 2.53 -8.91
N GLU A 660 10.02 1.50 -9.67
CA GLU A 660 9.99 1.50 -11.12
C GLU A 660 8.56 1.63 -11.65
N LEU A 661 8.42 2.37 -12.74
CA LEU A 661 7.21 2.50 -13.53
C LEU A 661 7.45 1.75 -14.85
N PRO A 662 6.88 0.54 -15.03
CA PRO A 662 7.11 -0.28 -16.22
C PRO A 662 6.45 0.24 -17.49
#